data_AF-A0A8J5G8R3-F1
#
_entry.id   AF-A0A8J5G8R3-F1
#
_cell.length_a   1.000
_cell.length_b   1.000
_cell.length_c   1.000
_cell.angle_alpha   90.00
_cell.angle_beta   90.00
_cell.angle_gamma   90.00
#
_symmetry.space_group_name_H-M   'P 1'
#
loop_
_entity.id
_entity.type
_entity.pdbx_description
1 polymer ?
#
loop_
_entity_poly.entity_id
_entity_poly.type
_entity_poly.pdbx_seq_one_letter_code
_entity_poly.pdbx_strand_id
1 'polypeptide(L)'
;MENEMHEDDPLVLKCQLDQTRTMLKEEEKLVEVTAIAECSRSNSKEELELLLRRVKTTATLFTYLKSKARIMAIPQLAHMSCGIIYREGIGFVDKHGVPSSDWSKDDDICSSKDPGGEIQLVDTPKLSSFDATDGSNNNELLNSVRTITDVMEFLVKRVIVAETDAANQKEQVKLGLEENIKKTLQIEIMSARVEEMEKFALGANGILSEMRQKVEDMVEETSRQRQQAEDNKQELHRVKQNFETLRSFVRSLISVREFLLSTEQPFLSFDELFDRHNIIYIYIFFTLLHDSIFFKLIAESARLENEKVQKEAEVQKLIEENARLRALLDKKEAQLLAMTEQCKFMALRTRGDRIGAREGGAMRGARRPIHAVTTWVKRQPPKVKAFLSVVAGMAALVFLRFIVHDHDNLFVAAEAVHALGISVLIYKLIKERTCAGLSVKSQDLTALFLAARLYCSFVMEYDIHTVLDTATLVTTLWVIYMIRFKLRTSYMEDKDNFAISYVVVPCALLALAVHPSTSHNIFNRICWAFCVYLEAVSVLPQLRLMQNTKIVEPFTAHYVFALGVARFLSCAHWVLQVVDTRGRLLTALGYGLWPSTVLLAEIVQTFILADFCYYYVKSLVGGQLVLRLPSGVV
;
A
#
# COMPACT_ATOMS: atom_id res chain seq x y z
N MET A 1 -5.36 173.67 -16.47
CA MET A 1 -6.27 173.57 -17.62
C MET A 1 -6.39 172.09 -17.94
N GLU A 2 -7.51 171.41 -17.78
CA GLU A 2 -8.89 171.77 -17.39
C GLU A 2 -9.59 170.40 -17.19
N ASN A 3 -10.41 170.28 -16.13
CA ASN A 3 -11.74 169.65 -16.04
C ASN A 3 -12.06 168.38 -16.87
N GLU A 4 -12.77 167.34 -16.44
CA GLU A 4 -13.91 167.16 -15.50
C GLU A 4 -14.13 165.62 -15.44
N MET A 5 -14.12 164.93 -14.29
CA MET A 5 -15.29 164.51 -13.51
C MET A 5 -16.61 164.32 -14.30
N HIS A 6 -17.00 163.06 -14.58
CA HIS A 6 -18.42 162.72 -14.75
C HIS A 6 -18.72 161.28 -14.29
N GLU A 7 -19.44 161.24 -13.16
CA GLU A 7 -20.52 160.34 -12.73
C GLU A 7 -20.52 158.83 -13.09
N ASP A 8 -20.55 158.04 -12.01
CA ASP A 8 -20.95 156.65 -11.92
C ASP A 8 -22.32 156.38 -12.58
N ASP A 9 -22.36 155.41 -13.52
CA ASP A 9 -23.61 154.82 -14.02
C ASP A 9 -23.88 153.49 -13.26
N PRO A 10 -24.88 153.42 -12.36
CA PRO A 10 -25.15 152.25 -11.51
C PRO A 10 -25.64 150.99 -12.25
N LEU A 11 -25.76 151.04 -13.58
CA LEU A 11 -26.09 149.89 -14.44
C LEU A 11 -24.87 149.03 -14.83
N VAL A 12 -23.68 149.62 -14.93
CA VAL A 12 -22.45 148.87 -15.31
C VAL A 12 -21.93 148.04 -14.13
N LEU A 13 -22.02 148.57 -12.91
CA LEU A 13 -21.60 147.85 -11.70
C LEU A 13 -22.47 146.62 -11.42
N LYS A 14 -23.77 146.68 -11.73
CA LYS A 14 -24.71 145.57 -11.53
C LYS A 14 -24.48 144.43 -12.55
N CYS A 15 -24.15 144.79 -13.79
CA CYS A 15 -23.80 143.81 -14.82
C CYS A 15 -22.47 143.09 -14.50
N GLN A 16 -21.46 143.81 -14.01
CA GLN A 16 -20.19 143.20 -13.58
C GLN A 16 -20.36 142.33 -12.33
N LEU A 17 -21.17 142.74 -11.35
CA LEU A 17 -21.39 141.96 -10.13
C LEU A 17 -22.15 140.65 -10.42
N ASP A 18 -23.16 140.67 -11.30
CA ASP A 18 -23.88 139.47 -11.71
C ASP A 18 -23.02 138.52 -12.55
N GLN A 19 -22.16 139.06 -13.44
CA GLN A 19 -21.22 138.26 -14.23
C GLN A 19 -20.14 137.59 -13.36
N THR A 20 -19.69 138.27 -12.29
CA THR A 20 -18.75 137.68 -11.31
C THR A 20 -19.44 136.64 -10.43
N ARG A 21 -20.73 136.82 -10.12
CA ARG A 21 -21.54 135.90 -9.33
C ARG A 21 -21.86 134.61 -10.08
N THR A 22 -22.05 134.67 -11.40
CA THR A 22 -22.22 133.48 -12.25
C THR A 22 -20.93 132.71 -12.42
N MET A 23 -19.79 133.39 -12.58
CA MET A 23 -18.46 132.76 -12.66
C MET A 23 -18.08 132.02 -11.37
N LEU A 24 -18.32 132.62 -10.19
CA LEU A 24 -18.08 131.96 -8.89
C LEU A 24 -18.98 130.75 -8.67
N LYS A 25 -20.23 130.78 -9.18
CA LYS A 25 -21.17 129.66 -9.07
C LYS A 25 -20.85 128.53 -10.03
N GLU A 26 -20.18 128.82 -11.15
CA GLU A 26 -19.65 127.81 -12.07
C GLU A 26 -18.34 127.20 -11.53
N GLU A 27 -17.46 127.97 -10.89
CA GLU A 27 -16.27 127.43 -10.21
C GLU A 27 -16.63 126.52 -9.02
N GLU A 28 -17.63 126.89 -8.21
CA GLU A 28 -18.10 126.06 -7.08
C GLU A 28 -18.64 124.70 -7.57
N LYS A 29 -19.42 124.71 -8.67
CA LYS A 29 -19.90 123.47 -9.31
C LYS A 29 -18.78 122.66 -9.94
N LEU A 30 -17.76 123.29 -10.50
CA LEU A 30 -16.60 122.60 -11.05
C LEU A 30 -15.81 121.89 -9.95
N VAL A 31 -15.63 122.53 -8.79
CA VAL A 31 -14.94 121.92 -7.63
C VAL A 31 -15.73 120.71 -7.09
N GLU A 32 -17.05 120.80 -6.97
CA GLU A 32 -17.89 119.70 -6.51
C GLU A 32 -17.88 118.50 -7.48
N VAL A 33 -17.98 118.75 -8.79
CA VAL A 33 -17.88 117.70 -9.82
C VAL A 33 -16.49 117.06 -9.85
N THR A 34 -15.43 117.85 -9.62
CA THR A 34 -14.06 117.33 -9.56
C THR A 34 -13.85 116.45 -8.31
N ALA A 35 -14.40 116.83 -7.16
CA ALA A 35 -14.34 116.03 -5.93
C ALA A 35 -15.12 114.70 -6.05
N ILE A 36 -16.29 114.71 -6.70
CA ILE A 36 -17.07 113.48 -6.98
C ILE A 36 -16.33 112.57 -7.96
N ALA A 37 -15.69 113.14 -8.99
CA ALA A 37 -14.90 112.38 -9.95
C ALA A 37 -13.63 111.76 -9.32
N GLU A 38 -12.95 112.48 -8.41
CA GLU A 38 -11.81 111.96 -7.66
C GLU A 38 -12.22 110.88 -6.64
N CYS A 39 -13.36 111.05 -5.95
CA CYS A 39 -13.91 110.04 -5.05
C CYS A 39 -14.29 108.74 -5.81
N SER A 40 -14.94 108.85 -6.97
CA SER A 40 -15.27 107.70 -7.83
C SER A 40 -14.01 107.01 -8.40
N ARG A 41 -13.00 107.79 -8.78
CA ARG A 41 -11.70 107.27 -9.26
C ARG A 41 -10.89 106.60 -8.14
N SER A 42 -11.01 107.07 -6.89
CA SER A 42 -10.37 106.44 -5.73
C SER A 42 -11.04 105.10 -5.39
N ASN A 43 -12.37 105.07 -5.33
CA ASN A 43 -13.13 103.87 -4.99
C ASN A 43 -12.94 102.75 -6.04
N SER A 44 -12.90 103.10 -7.33
CA SER A 44 -12.64 102.13 -8.41
C SER A 44 -11.19 101.59 -8.42
N LYS A 45 -10.21 102.37 -7.91
CA LYS A 45 -8.83 101.87 -7.74
C LYS A 45 -8.72 100.88 -6.58
N GLU A 46 -9.40 101.13 -5.46
CA GLU A 46 -9.43 100.20 -4.32
C GLU A 46 -10.12 98.89 -4.68
N GLU A 47 -11.25 98.94 -5.42
CA GLU A 47 -11.91 97.73 -5.94
C GLU A 47 -11.00 96.93 -6.90
N LEU A 48 -10.24 97.61 -7.77
CA LEU A 48 -9.29 96.96 -8.67
C LEU A 48 -8.12 96.30 -7.91
N GLU A 49 -7.61 96.94 -6.85
CA GLU A 49 -6.56 96.37 -6.01
C GLU A 49 -7.06 95.15 -5.21
N LEU A 50 -8.30 95.19 -4.72
CA LEU A 50 -8.95 94.05 -4.06
C LEU A 50 -9.13 92.87 -5.04
N LEU A 51 -9.63 93.13 -6.26
CA LEU A 51 -9.74 92.10 -7.30
C LEU A 51 -8.37 91.53 -7.68
N LEU A 52 -7.33 92.36 -7.79
CA LEU A 52 -5.98 91.92 -8.10
C LEU A 52 -5.39 91.03 -6.99
N ARG A 53 -5.63 91.35 -5.72
CA ARG A 53 -5.22 90.51 -4.58
C ARG A 53 -5.94 89.16 -4.61
N ARG A 54 -7.25 89.15 -4.84
CA ARG A 54 -8.05 87.91 -4.97
C ARG A 54 -7.54 87.03 -6.11
N VAL A 55 -7.29 87.61 -7.29
CA VAL A 55 -6.74 86.88 -8.45
C VAL A 55 -5.36 86.27 -8.11
N LYS A 56 -4.50 87.01 -7.40
CA LYS A 56 -3.19 86.49 -6.94
C LYS A 56 -3.32 85.34 -5.94
N THR A 57 -4.24 85.44 -4.99
CA THR A 57 -4.51 84.35 -4.02
C THR A 57 -5.04 83.10 -4.74
N THR A 58 -6.02 83.26 -5.64
CA THR A 58 -6.56 82.16 -6.45
C THR A 58 -5.50 81.52 -7.34
N ALA A 59 -4.65 82.32 -7.99
CA ALA A 59 -3.56 81.81 -8.81
C ALA A 59 -2.53 80.98 -8.00
N THR A 60 -2.24 81.41 -6.78
CA THR A 60 -1.34 80.68 -5.87
C THR A 60 -1.94 79.35 -5.43
N LEU A 61 -3.22 79.34 -5.04
CA LEU A 61 -3.94 78.11 -4.67
C LEU A 61 -4.07 77.13 -5.83
N PHE A 62 -4.31 77.62 -7.05
CA PHE A 62 -4.35 76.79 -8.24
C PHE A 62 -2.97 76.20 -8.58
N THR A 63 -1.90 76.97 -8.36
CA THR A 63 -0.53 76.49 -8.51
C THR A 63 -0.19 75.40 -7.49
N TYR A 64 -0.63 75.57 -6.25
CA TYR A 64 -0.52 74.54 -5.20
C TYR A 64 -1.27 73.25 -5.60
N LEU A 65 -2.54 73.35 -6.00
CA LEU A 65 -3.32 72.20 -6.47
C LEU A 65 -2.63 71.50 -7.65
N LYS A 66 -2.13 72.26 -8.62
CA LYS A 66 -1.39 71.71 -9.76
C LYS A 66 -0.09 71.03 -9.37
N SER A 67 0.60 71.52 -8.33
CA SER A 67 1.79 70.86 -7.79
C SER A 67 1.42 69.56 -7.09
N LYS A 68 0.41 69.59 -6.22
CA LYS A 68 -0.09 68.43 -5.48
C LYS A 68 -0.59 67.33 -6.43
N ALA A 69 -1.31 67.70 -7.48
CA ALA A 69 -1.73 66.80 -8.55
C ALA A 69 -0.57 66.08 -9.23
N ARG A 70 0.53 66.81 -9.51
CA ARG A 70 1.72 66.22 -10.14
C ARG A 70 2.46 65.25 -9.22
N ILE A 71 2.53 65.56 -7.93
CA ILE A 71 3.13 64.67 -6.92
C ILE A 71 2.30 63.39 -6.80
N MET A 72 0.96 63.52 -6.77
CA MET A 72 0.02 62.39 -6.71
C MET A 72 0.00 61.52 -7.96
N ALA A 73 0.42 62.04 -9.13
CA ALA A 73 0.51 61.28 -10.37
C ALA A 73 1.72 60.33 -10.42
N ILE A 74 2.71 60.49 -9.52
CA ILE A 74 3.89 59.65 -9.48
C ILE A 74 3.73 58.67 -8.30
N PRO A 75 3.58 57.34 -8.54
CA PRO A 75 3.20 56.38 -7.49
C PRO A 75 4.07 56.43 -6.23
N GLN A 76 5.40 56.47 -6.41
CA GLN A 76 6.36 56.51 -5.30
C GLN A 76 6.25 57.79 -4.44
N LEU A 77 5.96 58.93 -5.07
CA LEU A 77 5.75 60.19 -4.36
C LEU A 77 4.34 60.32 -3.80
N ALA A 78 3.35 59.69 -4.44
CA ALA A 78 1.98 59.62 -3.96
C ALA A 78 1.91 58.87 -2.62
N HIS A 79 2.69 57.80 -2.46
CA HIS A 79 2.79 57.08 -1.18
C HIS A 79 3.29 58.01 -0.06
N MET A 80 4.38 58.75 -0.30
CA MET A 80 4.92 59.70 0.68
C MET A 80 3.98 60.88 0.95
N SER A 81 3.36 61.43 -0.10
CA SER A 81 2.44 62.58 0.02
C SER A 81 1.15 62.26 0.75
N CYS A 82 0.69 61.01 0.68
CA CYS A 82 -0.50 60.53 1.39
C CYS A 82 -0.15 59.91 2.76
N GLY A 83 1.13 59.92 3.14
CA GLY A 83 1.64 59.31 4.38
C GLY A 83 1.47 57.79 4.43
N ILE A 84 1.47 57.13 3.28
CA ILE A 84 1.29 55.68 3.15
C ILE A 84 2.65 54.99 3.30
N ILE A 85 2.77 54.10 4.28
CA ILE A 85 4.01 53.37 4.59
C ILE A 85 3.76 51.87 4.42
N TYR A 86 4.68 51.17 3.75
CA TYR A 86 4.63 49.71 3.65
C TYR A 86 5.18 49.08 4.93
N ARG A 87 4.42 48.17 5.55
CA ARG A 87 4.84 47.41 6.72
C ARG A 87 4.78 45.91 6.41
N GLU A 88 5.92 45.26 6.59
CA GLU A 88 6.10 43.83 6.29
C GLU A 88 5.12 42.97 7.10
N GLY A 89 4.33 42.14 6.42
CA GLY A 89 3.27 41.30 7.00
C GLY A 89 1.88 41.94 7.14
N ILE A 90 1.75 43.28 7.08
CA ILE A 90 0.48 44.01 7.24
C ILE A 90 0.05 44.71 5.94
N GLY A 91 0.99 45.00 5.04
CA GLY A 91 0.72 45.67 3.76
C GLY A 91 0.89 47.19 3.84
N PHE A 92 0.20 47.94 2.99
CA PHE A 92 0.23 49.40 3.02
C PHE A 92 -0.61 49.93 4.19
N VAL A 93 -0.09 50.92 4.89
CA VAL A 93 -0.71 51.52 6.08
C VAL A 93 -0.79 53.03 5.89
N ASP A 94 -1.90 53.66 6.28
CA ASP A 94 -2.08 55.10 6.14
C ASP A 94 -1.32 55.91 7.23
N LYS A 95 -1.39 57.25 7.13
CA LYS A 95 -0.76 58.20 8.06
C LYS A 95 -1.23 58.06 9.53
N HIS A 96 -2.36 57.39 9.76
CA HIS A 96 -2.94 57.13 11.07
C HIS A 96 -2.70 55.69 11.57
N GLY A 97 -1.98 54.87 10.80
CA GLY A 97 -1.69 53.48 11.17
C GLY A 97 -2.75 52.47 10.73
N VAL A 98 -3.71 52.85 9.89
CA VAL A 98 -4.81 51.96 9.45
C VAL A 98 -4.38 51.12 8.25
N PRO A 99 -4.47 49.77 8.32
CA PRO A 99 -4.14 48.88 7.21
C PRO A 99 -5.02 49.10 5.99
N SER A 100 -4.48 48.87 4.79
CA SER A 100 -5.21 49.03 3.53
C SER A 100 -6.40 48.10 3.36
N SER A 101 -6.49 47.01 4.14
CA SER A 101 -7.65 46.12 4.18
C SER A 101 -8.90 46.78 4.76
N ASP A 102 -8.71 47.76 5.63
CA ASP A 102 -9.76 48.42 6.40
C ASP A 102 -10.13 49.78 5.81
N TRP A 103 -9.52 50.16 4.67
CA TRP A 103 -9.95 51.31 3.89
C TRP A 103 -11.31 50.96 3.31
N SER A 104 -12.36 51.56 3.89
CA SER A 104 -13.74 51.33 3.49
C SER A 104 -13.88 51.50 1.96
N LYS A 105 -14.58 50.56 1.31
CA LYS A 105 -14.85 50.66 -0.13
C LYS A 105 -15.97 51.65 -0.43
N ASP A 106 -16.72 52.06 0.60
CA ASP A 106 -17.93 52.86 0.55
C ASP A 106 -17.96 53.89 1.69
N ASP A 107 -17.18 54.98 1.60
CA ASP A 107 -17.46 56.19 2.36
C ASP A 107 -17.89 57.30 1.39
N ASP A 108 -19.15 57.70 1.50
CA ASP A 108 -19.74 58.85 0.83
C ASP A 108 -18.93 60.11 1.20
N ILE A 109 -18.34 60.73 0.18
CA ILE A 109 -17.63 62.02 0.28
C ILE A 109 -18.66 63.13 0.48
N CYS A 110 -19.35 63.16 1.62
CA CYS A 110 -20.19 64.27 2.04
C CYS A 110 -20.64 64.20 3.51
N SER A 111 -19.75 63.85 4.45
CA SER A 111 -20.00 64.16 5.87
C SER A 111 -18.72 64.18 6.69
N SER A 112 -18.06 65.33 6.75
CA SER A 112 -17.27 65.70 7.93
C SER A 112 -17.34 67.21 8.12
N LYS A 113 -18.38 67.64 8.84
CA LYS A 113 -18.31 68.89 9.61
C LYS A 113 -17.56 68.55 10.89
N ASP A 114 -16.29 68.92 10.97
CA ASP A 114 -15.64 69.15 12.26
C ASP A 114 -14.57 70.25 12.14
N PRO A 115 -14.79 71.46 12.68
CA PRO A 115 -13.80 72.52 12.73
C PRO A 115 -13.09 72.44 14.08
N GLY A 116 -12.11 71.55 14.24
CA GLY A 116 -11.43 71.41 15.53
C GLY A 116 -10.25 70.45 15.50
N GLY A 117 -9.12 70.88 14.95
CA GLY A 117 -7.88 70.10 14.97
C GLY A 117 -6.74 70.85 14.31
N GLU A 118 -5.99 71.62 15.10
CA GLU A 118 -4.70 72.18 14.68
C GLU A 118 -3.74 71.04 14.32
N ILE A 119 -3.44 70.89 13.03
CA ILE A 119 -2.24 70.21 12.57
C ILE A 119 -1.32 71.31 12.04
N GLN A 120 -0.23 71.56 12.77
CA GLN A 120 0.89 72.40 12.33
C GLN A 120 1.43 71.87 11.00
N LEU A 121 1.04 72.53 9.90
CA LEU A 121 1.76 72.43 8.65
C LEU A 121 2.89 73.46 8.69
N VAL A 122 4.11 72.97 8.87
CA VAL A 122 5.34 73.73 8.64
C VAL A 122 5.37 74.11 7.16
N ASP A 123 5.68 75.38 6.90
CA ASP A 123 5.83 76.04 5.59
C ASP A 123 4.55 76.46 4.85
N THR A 124 3.77 77.36 5.46
CA THR A 124 3.07 78.41 4.69
C THR A 124 3.82 79.75 4.84
N PRO A 125 4.05 80.53 3.77
CA PRO A 125 4.59 81.88 3.91
C PRO A 125 3.57 82.71 4.68
N LYS A 126 3.96 83.30 5.81
CA LYS A 126 3.14 84.24 6.60
C LYS A 126 2.58 85.32 5.68
N LEU A 127 1.29 85.24 5.36
CA LEU A 127 0.57 86.33 4.70
C LEU A 127 -0.09 87.18 5.79
N SER A 128 0.42 88.40 5.94
CA SER A 128 0.02 89.38 6.94
C SER A 128 -1.46 89.77 6.84
N SER A 129 -2.08 89.92 8.02
CA SER A 129 -3.39 90.49 8.36
C SER A 129 -4.13 91.27 7.26
N PHE A 130 -5.37 90.87 6.96
CA PHE A 130 -6.31 91.60 6.12
C PHE A 130 -7.72 91.66 6.73
N ASP A 131 -8.36 92.82 6.59
CA ASP A 131 -9.57 93.29 7.26
C ASP A 131 -10.84 92.44 7.10
N ALA A 132 -11.74 92.61 8.07
CA ALA A 132 -12.90 91.78 8.42
C ALA A 132 -14.06 91.70 7.39
N THR A 133 -13.88 92.15 6.15
CA THR A 133 -14.93 92.11 5.11
C THR A 133 -14.59 91.19 3.93
N ASP A 134 -13.37 90.65 3.86
CA ASP A 134 -12.86 89.82 2.74
C ASP A 134 -12.71 88.31 3.11
N GLY A 135 -13.16 87.92 4.30
CA GLY A 135 -12.96 86.58 4.86
C GLY A 135 -13.88 85.49 4.31
N SER A 136 -15.12 85.82 3.90
CA SER A 136 -16.14 84.82 3.55
C SER A 136 -15.80 84.06 2.27
N ASN A 137 -15.52 84.76 1.17
CA ASN A 137 -15.26 84.13 -0.13
C ASN A 137 -13.88 83.44 -0.19
N ASN A 138 -12.87 84.00 0.47
CA ASN A 138 -11.55 83.38 0.53
C ASN A 138 -11.59 82.07 1.34
N ASN A 139 -12.42 82.00 2.39
CA ASN A 139 -12.65 80.78 3.15
C ASN A 139 -13.40 79.72 2.32
N GLU A 140 -14.38 80.11 1.50
CA GLU A 140 -15.05 79.20 0.56
C GLU A 140 -14.07 78.62 -0.49
N LEU A 141 -13.18 79.45 -1.04
CA LEU A 141 -12.17 79.00 -2.00
C LEU A 141 -11.16 78.04 -1.35
N LEU A 142 -10.70 78.33 -0.13
CA LEU A 142 -9.83 77.44 0.64
C LEU A 142 -10.53 76.11 0.97
N ASN A 143 -11.82 76.16 1.31
CA ASN A 143 -12.60 74.95 1.56
C ASN A 143 -12.73 74.10 0.28
N SER A 144 -12.99 74.74 -0.87
CA SER A 144 -13.04 74.08 -2.18
C SER A 144 -11.71 73.41 -2.55
N VAL A 145 -10.58 74.09 -2.29
CA VAL A 145 -9.23 73.54 -2.50
C VAL A 145 -8.95 72.35 -1.59
N ARG A 146 -9.40 72.41 -0.31
CA ARG A 146 -9.30 71.29 0.63
C ARG A 146 -10.12 70.10 0.16
N THR A 147 -11.38 70.29 -0.23
CA THR A 147 -12.23 69.21 -0.76
C THR A 147 -11.63 68.56 -2.00
N ILE A 148 -11.13 69.34 -2.97
CA ILE A 148 -10.45 68.79 -4.15
C ILE A 148 -9.23 67.97 -3.73
N THR A 149 -8.44 68.48 -2.79
CA THR A 149 -7.26 67.80 -2.27
C THR A 149 -7.60 66.45 -1.60
N ASP A 150 -8.65 66.40 -0.80
CA ASP A 150 -9.09 65.21 -0.09
C ASP A 150 -9.63 64.15 -1.07
N VAL A 151 -10.38 64.58 -2.09
CA VAL A 151 -10.85 63.71 -3.18
C VAL A 151 -9.66 63.13 -3.95
N MET A 152 -8.63 63.93 -4.24
CA MET A 152 -7.44 63.44 -4.93
C MET A 152 -6.66 62.42 -4.09
N GLU A 153 -6.53 62.64 -2.77
CA GLU A 153 -5.90 61.67 -1.85
C GLU A 153 -6.70 60.35 -1.77
N PHE A 154 -8.03 60.44 -1.70
CA PHE A 154 -8.92 59.28 -1.67
C PHE A 154 -8.85 58.44 -2.95
N LEU A 155 -8.91 59.08 -4.12
CA LEU A 155 -8.82 58.38 -5.40
C LEU A 155 -7.47 57.66 -5.56
N VAL A 156 -6.37 58.30 -5.17
CA VAL A 156 -5.03 57.70 -5.18
C VAL A 156 -4.96 56.49 -4.26
N LYS A 157 -5.50 56.57 -3.03
CA LYS A 157 -5.57 55.43 -2.11
C LYS A 157 -6.31 54.24 -2.73
N ARG A 158 -7.46 54.48 -3.36
CA ARG A 158 -8.23 53.41 -4.04
C ARG A 158 -7.48 52.79 -5.22
N VAL A 159 -6.75 53.58 -6.00
CA VAL A 159 -5.93 53.08 -7.11
C VAL A 159 -4.80 52.20 -6.59
N ILE A 160 -4.11 52.61 -5.52
CA ILE A 160 -3.04 51.82 -4.90
C ILE A 160 -3.54 50.47 -4.38
N VAL A 161 -4.71 50.45 -3.72
CA VAL A 161 -5.34 49.20 -3.26
C VAL A 161 -5.67 48.30 -4.44
N ALA A 162 -6.30 48.84 -5.49
CA ALA A 162 -6.65 48.06 -6.67
C ALA A 162 -5.42 47.48 -7.40
N GLU A 163 -4.33 48.25 -7.51
CA GLU A 163 -3.07 47.76 -8.10
C GLU A 163 -2.41 46.67 -7.24
N THR A 164 -2.43 46.84 -5.91
CA THR A 164 -1.87 45.85 -4.97
C THR A 164 -2.67 44.55 -4.99
N ASP A 165 -4.01 44.64 -4.98
CA ASP A 165 -4.90 43.48 -5.08
C ASP A 165 -4.69 42.75 -6.41
N ALA A 166 -4.58 43.47 -7.53
CA ALA A 166 -4.32 42.89 -8.84
C ALA A 166 -2.96 42.16 -8.90
N ALA A 167 -1.93 42.72 -8.27
CA ALA A 167 -0.61 42.09 -8.18
C ALA A 167 -0.66 40.79 -7.36
N ASN A 168 -1.34 40.81 -6.21
CA ASN A 168 -1.50 39.63 -5.35
C ASN A 168 -2.30 38.52 -6.05
N GLN A 169 -3.40 38.86 -6.74
CA GLN A 169 -4.17 37.92 -7.53
C GLN A 169 -3.32 37.27 -8.64
N LYS A 170 -2.46 38.05 -9.32
CA LYS A 170 -1.55 37.53 -10.35
C LYS A 170 -0.54 36.53 -9.77
N GLU A 171 -0.04 36.76 -8.56
CA GLU A 171 0.87 35.84 -7.88
C GLU A 171 0.17 34.54 -7.49
N GLN A 172 -1.05 34.61 -6.95
CA GLN A 172 -1.86 33.43 -6.63
C GLN A 172 -2.15 32.57 -7.87
N VAL A 173 -2.47 33.19 -9.00
CA VAL A 173 -2.66 32.48 -10.27
C VAL A 173 -1.38 31.78 -10.73
N LYS A 174 -0.21 32.41 -10.55
CA LYS A 174 1.08 31.79 -10.89
C LYS A 174 1.37 30.57 -10.02
N LEU A 175 1.15 30.68 -8.71
CA LEU A 175 1.32 29.55 -7.78
C LEU A 175 0.36 28.39 -8.12
N GLY A 176 -0.90 28.70 -8.42
CA GLY A 176 -1.89 27.71 -8.86
C GLY A 176 -1.52 27.03 -10.19
N LEU A 177 -0.92 27.76 -11.14
CA LEU A 177 -0.43 27.18 -12.38
C LEU A 177 0.73 26.21 -12.15
N GLU A 178 1.69 26.56 -11.29
CA GLU A 178 2.80 25.67 -10.94
C GLU A 178 2.31 24.39 -10.24
N GLU A 179 1.31 24.51 -9.36
CA GLU A 179 0.67 23.35 -8.73
C GLU A 179 -0.06 22.47 -9.75
N ASN A 180 -0.79 23.07 -10.69
CA ASN A 180 -1.45 22.34 -11.77
C ASN A 180 -0.46 21.58 -12.65
N ILE A 181 0.68 22.18 -13.00
CA ILE A 181 1.74 21.49 -13.77
C ILE A 181 2.26 20.26 -13.01
N LYS A 182 2.50 20.39 -11.69
CA LYS A 182 2.91 19.26 -10.84
C LYS A 182 1.86 18.15 -10.81
N LYS A 183 0.58 18.52 -10.65
CA LYS A 183 -0.54 17.56 -10.66
C LYS A 183 -0.67 16.86 -12.01
N THR A 184 -0.52 17.58 -13.13
CA THR A 184 -0.54 16.99 -14.47
C THR A 184 0.57 15.96 -14.65
N LEU A 185 1.81 16.27 -14.24
CA LEU A 185 2.93 15.32 -14.31
C LEU A 185 2.67 14.07 -13.45
N GLN A 186 2.08 14.24 -12.27
CA GLN A 186 1.72 13.12 -11.41
C GLN A 186 0.66 12.21 -12.05
N ILE A 187 -0.36 12.80 -12.70
CA ILE A 187 -1.40 12.06 -13.42
C ILE A 187 -0.77 11.27 -14.58
N GLU A 188 0.17 11.85 -15.32
CA GLU A 188 0.86 11.18 -16.43
C GLU A 188 1.67 9.96 -15.94
N ILE A 189 2.37 10.09 -14.82
CA ILE A 189 3.08 8.97 -14.17
C ILE A 189 2.08 7.90 -13.69
N MET A 190 0.96 8.31 -13.10
CA MET A 190 -0.08 7.37 -12.68
C MET A 190 -0.71 6.63 -13.87
N SER A 191 -0.91 7.31 -15.00
CA SER A 191 -1.40 6.71 -16.24
C SER A 191 -0.46 5.64 -16.77
N ALA A 192 0.84 5.92 -16.81
CA ALA A 192 1.85 4.94 -17.24
C ALA A 192 1.87 3.68 -16.34
N ARG A 193 1.68 3.86 -15.01
CA ARG A 193 1.58 2.73 -14.07
C ARG A 193 0.30 1.91 -14.27
N VAL A 194 -0.81 2.54 -14.64
CA VAL A 194 -2.06 1.84 -14.94
C VAL A 194 -1.90 0.97 -16.19
N GLU A 195 -1.23 1.46 -17.24
CA GLU A 195 -0.92 0.65 -18.43
C GLU A 195 -0.02 -0.55 -18.12
N GLU A 196 0.97 -0.41 -17.23
CA GLU A 196 1.79 -1.53 -16.76
C GLU A 196 0.96 -2.56 -15.99
N MET A 197 0.04 -2.09 -15.14
CA MET A 197 -0.85 -2.96 -14.36
C MET A 197 -1.85 -3.70 -15.25
N GLU A 198 -2.32 -3.09 -16.33
CA GLU A 198 -3.15 -3.74 -17.34
C GLU A 198 -2.38 -4.87 -18.05
N LYS A 199 -1.13 -4.64 -18.44
CA LYS A 199 -0.26 -5.68 -19.02
C LYS A 199 -0.01 -6.83 -18.05
N PHE A 200 0.16 -6.54 -16.77
CA PHE A 200 0.30 -7.56 -15.73
C PHE A 200 -0.98 -8.38 -15.55
N ALA A 201 -2.15 -7.72 -15.54
CA ALA A 201 -3.45 -8.38 -15.45
C ALA A 201 -3.72 -9.30 -16.66
N LEU A 202 -3.34 -8.87 -17.86
CA LEU A 202 -3.41 -9.71 -19.07
C LEU A 202 -2.51 -10.95 -18.95
N GLY A 203 -1.29 -10.78 -18.42
CA GLY A 203 -0.39 -11.91 -18.13
C GLY A 203 -0.97 -12.89 -17.10
N ALA A 204 -1.57 -12.38 -16.03
CA ALA A 204 -2.22 -13.20 -15.01
C ALA A 204 -3.42 -13.98 -15.56
N ASN A 205 -4.23 -13.36 -16.43
CA ASN A 205 -5.34 -14.04 -17.10
C ASN A 205 -4.87 -15.17 -18.02
N GLY A 206 -3.73 -15.00 -18.70
CA GLY A 206 -3.10 -16.09 -19.47
C GLY A 206 -2.77 -17.29 -18.58
N ILE A 207 -2.11 -17.06 -17.44
CA ILE A 207 -1.77 -18.12 -16.49
C ILE A 207 -3.03 -18.78 -15.91
N LEU A 208 -4.06 -18.00 -15.57
CA LEU A 208 -5.35 -18.51 -15.09
C LEU A 208 -6.02 -19.41 -16.13
N SER A 209 -5.94 -19.06 -17.41
CA SER A 209 -6.48 -19.89 -18.49
C SER A 209 -5.72 -21.21 -18.65
N GLU A 210 -4.38 -21.20 -18.55
CA GLU A 210 -3.55 -22.42 -18.56
C GLU A 210 -3.82 -23.31 -17.34
N MET A 211 -3.98 -22.71 -16.16
CA MET A 211 -4.34 -23.43 -14.94
C MET A 211 -5.72 -24.06 -15.06
N ARG A 212 -6.70 -23.33 -15.62
CA ARG A 212 -8.05 -23.85 -15.87
C ARG A 212 -8.01 -25.07 -16.78
N GLN A 213 -7.24 -25.01 -17.87
CA GLN A 213 -7.08 -26.14 -18.79
C GLN A 213 -6.46 -27.36 -18.09
N LYS A 214 -5.38 -27.17 -17.33
CA LYS A 214 -4.76 -28.27 -16.57
C LYS A 214 -5.69 -28.90 -15.53
N VAL A 215 -6.57 -28.10 -14.92
CA VAL A 215 -7.58 -28.60 -13.99
C VAL A 215 -8.61 -29.43 -14.74
N GLU A 216 -9.09 -28.99 -15.90
CA GLU A 216 -9.99 -29.77 -16.75
C GLU A 216 -9.35 -31.11 -17.16
N ASP A 217 -8.11 -31.10 -17.66
CA ASP A 217 -7.38 -32.33 -18.05
C ASP A 217 -7.21 -33.29 -16.86
N MET A 218 -6.92 -32.75 -15.66
CA MET A 218 -6.77 -33.54 -14.43
C MET A 218 -8.10 -34.12 -13.95
N VAL A 219 -9.21 -33.38 -14.10
CA VAL A 219 -10.56 -33.88 -13.80
C VAL A 219 -10.92 -35.02 -14.74
N GLU A 220 -10.59 -34.89 -16.03
CA GLU A 220 -10.82 -35.93 -17.02
C GLU A 220 -10.00 -37.19 -16.70
N GLU A 221 -8.71 -37.06 -16.37
CA GLU A 221 -7.88 -38.20 -15.96
C GLU A 221 -8.38 -38.84 -14.64
N THR A 222 -8.85 -38.03 -13.70
CA THR A 222 -9.46 -38.52 -12.46
C THR A 222 -10.74 -39.31 -12.74
N SER A 223 -11.54 -38.89 -13.73
CA SER A 223 -12.74 -39.62 -14.14
C SER A 223 -12.38 -40.98 -14.74
N ARG A 224 -11.32 -41.03 -15.56
CA ARG A 224 -10.81 -42.26 -16.17
C ARG A 224 -10.30 -43.26 -15.13
N GLN A 225 -9.54 -42.79 -14.14
CA GLN A 225 -9.09 -43.62 -13.03
C GLN A 225 -10.24 -44.16 -12.17
N ARG A 226 -11.29 -43.34 -11.97
CA ARG A 226 -12.48 -43.77 -11.23
C ARG A 226 -13.23 -44.89 -11.96
N GLN A 227 -13.32 -44.82 -13.28
CA GLN A 227 -13.91 -45.87 -14.10
C GLN A 227 -13.12 -47.17 -13.98
N GLN A 228 -11.80 -47.11 -14.15
CA GLN A 228 -10.93 -48.30 -13.99
C GLN A 228 -11.01 -48.92 -12.59
N ALA A 229 -11.15 -48.10 -11.54
CA ALA A 229 -11.31 -48.59 -10.19
C ALA A 229 -12.66 -49.33 -9.98
N GLU A 230 -13.72 -48.90 -10.68
CA GLU A 230 -15.02 -49.58 -10.62
C GLU A 230 -15.00 -50.90 -11.39
N ASP A 231 -14.38 -50.92 -12.57
CA ASP A 231 -14.16 -52.15 -13.35
C ASP A 231 -13.36 -53.18 -12.53
N ASN A 232 -12.30 -52.75 -11.85
CA ASN A 232 -11.51 -53.60 -10.95
C ASN A 232 -12.32 -54.15 -9.76
N LYS A 233 -13.27 -53.38 -9.22
CA LYS A 233 -14.17 -53.87 -8.15
C LYS A 233 -15.13 -54.93 -8.68
N GLN A 234 -15.63 -54.77 -9.90
CA GLN A 234 -16.52 -55.76 -10.52
C GLN A 234 -15.78 -57.08 -10.74
N GLU A 235 -14.55 -57.04 -11.25
CA GLU A 235 -13.70 -58.22 -11.39
C GLU A 235 -13.40 -58.87 -10.03
N LEU A 236 -13.10 -58.08 -9.00
CA LEU A 236 -12.92 -58.61 -7.65
C LEU A 236 -14.20 -59.29 -7.11
N HIS A 237 -15.38 -58.72 -7.37
CA HIS A 237 -16.65 -59.31 -7.00
C HIS A 237 -16.89 -60.65 -7.71
N ARG A 238 -16.58 -60.72 -9.01
CA ARG A 238 -16.66 -61.94 -9.81
C ARG A 238 -15.73 -63.04 -9.30
N VAL A 239 -14.48 -62.69 -8.99
CA VAL A 239 -13.49 -63.62 -8.41
C VAL A 239 -13.95 -64.13 -7.04
N LYS A 240 -14.48 -63.24 -6.18
CA LYS A 240 -15.01 -63.62 -4.87
C LYS A 240 -16.17 -64.60 -4.98
N GLN A 241 -17.08 -64.38 -5.94
CA GLN A 241 -18.20 -65.28 -6.20
C GLN A 241 -17.72 -66.66 -6.64
N ASN A 242 -16.73 -66.73 -7.55
CA ASN A 242 -16.12 -68.00 -7.95
C ASN A 242 -15.50 -68.75 -6.77
N PHE A 243 -14.88 -68.04 -5.83
CA PHE A 243 -14.27 -68.65 -4.65
C PHE A 243 -15.32 -69.19 -3.66
N GLU A 244 -16.46 -68.50 -3.49
CA GLU A 244 -17.60 -68.99 -2.72
C GLU A 244 -18.19 -70.27 -3.34
N THR A 245 -18.32 -70.34 -4.67
CA THR A 245 -18.76 -71.55 -5.38
C THR A 245 -17.76 -72.70 -5.20
N LEU A 246 -16.46 -72.42 -5.26
CA LEU A 246 -15.44 -73.44 -5.00
C LEU A 246 -15.53 -73.95 -3.56
N ARG A 247 -15.76 -73.05 -2.60
CA ARG A 247 -15.90 -73.39 -1.18
C ARG A 247 -17.13 -74.25 -0.91
N SER A 248 -18.26 -73.99 -1.56
CA SER A 248 -19.46 -74.82 -1.42
C SER A 248 -19.25 -76.22 -2.00
N PHE A 249 -18.56 -76.31 -3.14
CA PHE A 249 -18.18 -77.59 -3.75
C PHE A 249 -17.28 -78.42 -2.82
N VAL A 250 -16.25 -77.82 -2.22
CA VAL A 250 -15.37 -78.49 -1.25
C VAL A 250 -16.15 -78.96 -0.02
N ARG A 251 -17.08 -78.16 0.51
CA ARG A 251 -17.93 -78.58 1.64
C ARG A 251 -18.85 -79.75 1.27
N SER A 252 -19.42 -79.75 0.06
CA SER A 252 -20.22 -80.87 -0.42
C SER A 252 -19.37 -82.14 -0.54
N LEU A 253 -18.14 -82.05 -1.04
CA LEU A 253 -17.21 -83.18 -1.08
C LEU A 253 -16.85 -83.70 0.31
N ILE A 254 -16.63 -82.81 1.28
CA ILE A 254 -16.37 -83.20 2.68
C ILE A 254 -17.60 -83.91 3.28
N SER A 255 -18.81 -83.40 3.03
CA SER A 255 -20.05 -84.04 3.50
C SER A 255 -20.28 -85.42 2.86
N VAL A 256 -19.98 -85.58 1.58
CA VAL A 256 -20.03 -86.89 0.90
C VAL A 256 -19.01 -87.84 1.51
N ARG A 257 -17.79 -87.37 1.80
CA ARG A 257 -16.76 -88.15 2.50
C ARG A 257 -17.22 -88.57 3.90
N GLU A 258 -17.82 -87.66 4.67
CA GLU A 258 -18.34 -87.96 6.01
C GLU A 258 -19.52 -88.93 5.97
N PHE A 259 -20.40 -88.82 4.98
CA PHE A 259 -21.49 -89.78 4.74
C PHE A 259 -20.96 -91.18 4.38
N LEU A 260 -19.95 -91.26 3.51
CA LEU A 260 -19.30 -92.53 3.17
C LEU A 260 -18.61 -93.16 4.39
N LEU A 261 -17.98 -92.34 5.24
CA LEU A 261 -17.35 -92.81 6.49
C LEU A 261 -18.37 -93.24 7.55
N SER A 262 -19.59 -92.67 7.55
CA SER A 262 -20.63 -93.03 8.53
C SER A 262 -21.50 -94.23 8.10
N THR A 263 -21.32 -94.74 6.87
CA THR A 263 -22.09 -95.89 6.35
C THR A 263 -21.42 -97.24 6.69
N GLU A 264 -20.25 -97.23 7.34
CA GLU A 264 -19.62 -98.45 7.88
C GLU A 264 -20.31 -98.94 9.16
N GLN A 265 -21.28 -99.84 8.93
CA GLN A 265 -21.82 -100.93 9.78
C GLN A 265 -23.28 -100.78 10.24
N PRO A 266 -24.10 -101.87 10.25
CA PRO A 266 -23.78 -103.27 9.94
C PRO A 266 -24.69 -103.89 8.85
N PHE A 267 -24.15 -104.70 7.94
CA PHE A 267 -24.86 -105.91 7.48
C PHE A 267 -23.85 -106.96 7.03
N LEU A 268 -23.72 -107.98 7.88
CA LEU A 268 -23.16 -109.28 7.55
C LEU A 268 -23.88 -109.86 6.33
N SER A 269 -23.16 -110.69 5.55
CA SER A 269 -23.64 -111.52 4.43
C SER A 269 -23.64 -110.93 3.00
N PHE A 270 -22.59 -110.19 2.61
CA PHE A 270 -22.33 -109.90 1.19
C PHE A 270 -20.85 -110.11 0.81
N ASP A 271 -20.21 -111.08 1.45
CA ASP A 271 -18.77 -111.42 1.33
C ASP A 271 -18.35 -112.04 -0.02
N GLU A 272 -19.17 -112.01 -1.08
CA GLU A 272 -18.79 -112.68 -2.33
C GLU A 272 -19.05 -111.92 -3.65
N LEU A 273 -19.64 -110.71 -3.61
CA LEU A 273 -20.07 -110.05 -4.86
C LEU A 273 -19.39 -108.71 -5.18
N PHE A 274 -18.69 -108.05 -4.25
CA PHE A 274 -18.26 -106.66 -4.45
C PHE A 274 -16.78 -106.47 -4.81
N ASP A 275 -16.01 -107.55 -4.90
CA ASP A 275 -14.54 -107.48 -4.83
C ASP A 275 -13.80 -107.40 -6.17
N ARG A 276 -14.46 -107.06 -7.28
CA ARG A 276 -13.73 -106.85 -8.57
C ARG A 276 -14.15 -105.69 -9.44
N HIS A 277 -15.35 -105.14 -9.31
CA HIS A 277 -15.81 -104.12 -10.26
C HIS A 277 -15.61 -102.67 -9.79
N ASN A 278 -15.77 -102.35 -8.50
CA ASN A 278 -15.73 -100.95 -8.05
C ASN A 278 -14.34 -100.38 -7.71
N ILE A 279 -13.35 -101.22 -7.40
CA ILE A 279 -11.97 -100.73 -7.16
C ILE A 279 -11.34 -100.20 -8.46
N ILE A 280 -11.68 -100.79 -9.61
CA ILE A 280 -11.21 -100.32 -10.93
C ILE A 280 -11.82 -98.96 -11.29
N TYR A 281 -13.13 -98.76 -11.05
CA TYR A 281 -13.78 -97.46 -11.33
C TYR A 281 -13.31 -96.34 -10.40
N ILE A 282 -13.04 -96.63 -9.13
CA ILE A 282 -12.51 -95.64 -8.18
C ILE A 282 -11.05 -95.29 -8.51
N TYR A 283 -10.22 -96.28 -8.90
CA TYR A 283 -8.84 -96.04 -9.31
C TYR A 283 -8.76 -95.28 -10.64
N ILE A 284 -9.61 -95.60 -11.61
CA ILE A 284 -9.72 -94.85 -12.89
C ILE A 284 -10.25 -93.43 -12.65
N PHE A 285 -11.24 -93.24 -11.79
CA PHE A 285 -11.80 -91.92 -11.47
C PHE A 285 -10.78 -91.02 -10.77
N PHE A 286 -10.02 -91.55 -9.80
CA PHE A 286 -8.95 -90.79 -9.14
C PHE A 286 -7.77 -90.48 -10.07
N THR A 287 -7.41 -91.39 -10.98
CA THR A 287 -6.34 -91.16 -11.96
C THR A 287 -6.76 -90.10 -13.01
N LEU A 288 -8.01 -90.16 -13.50
CA LEU A 288 -8.55 -89.16 -14.44
C LEU A 288 -8.78 -87.79 -13.79
N LEU A 289 -9.15 -87.74 -12.50
CA LEU A 289 -9.33 -86.49 -11.77
C LEU A 289 -7.98 -85.83 -11.44
N HIS A 290 -6.97 -86.62 -11.11
CA HIS A 290 -5.61 -86.12 -10.90
C HIS A 290 -5.02 -85.54 -12.19
N ASP A 291 -5.17 -86.23 -13.33
CA ASP A 291 -4.71 -85.73 -14.63
C ASP A 291 -5.46 -84.47 -15.09
N SER A 292 -6.78 -84.39 -14.88
CA SER A 292 -7.58 -83.21 -15.25
C SER A 292 -7.20 -81.96 -14.45
N ILE A 293 -6.96 -82.11 -13.14
CA ILE A 293 -6.52 -81.01 -12.27
C ILE A 293 -5.07 -80.62 -12.59
N PHE A 294 -4.19 -81.61 -12.83
CA PHE A 294 -2.79 -81.37 -13.17
C PHE A 294 -2.63 -80.65 -14.51
N PHE A 295 -3.37 -81.05 -15.56
CA PHE A 295 -3.38 -80.36 -16.85
C PHE A 295 -3.91 -78.93 -16.76
N LYS A 296 -4.95 -78.68 -15.95
CA LYS A 296 -5.47 -77.33 -15.72
C LYS A 296 -4.44 -76.44 -15.01
N LEU A 297 -3.74 -76.98 -14.02
CA LEU A 297 -2.70 -76.26 -13.30
C LEU A 297 -1.51 -75.91 -14.21
N ILE A 298 -1.09 -76.85 -15.06
CA ILE A 298 -0.03 -76.63 -16.05
C ILE A 298 -0.45 -75.58 -17.08
N ALA A 299 -1.70 -75.64 -17.57
CA ALA A 299 -2.21 -74.66 -18.52
C ALA A 299 -2.30 -73.25 -17.92
N GLU A 300 -2.74 -73.13 -16.67
CA GLU A 300 -2.81 -71.85 -15.94
C GLU A 300 -1.40 -71.29 -15.65
N SER A 301 -0.47 -72.16 -15.24
CA SER A 301 0.93 -71.79 -15.01
C SER A 301 1.61 -71.32 -16.30
N ALA A 302 1.40 -72.03 -17.41
CA ALA A 302 1.94 -71.64 -18.72
C ALA A 302 1.30 -70.34 -19.23
N ARG A 303 0.02 -70.10 -18.94
CA ARG A 303 -0.65 -68.83 -19.29
C ARG A 303 -0.05 -67.65 -18.52
N LEU A 304 0.16 -67.81 -17.21
CA LEU A 304 0.78 -66.78 -16.36
C LEU A 304 2.23 -66.50 -16.76
N GLU A 305 2.97 -67.53 -17.18
CA GLU A 305 4.34 -67.38 -17.64
C GLU A 305 4.41 -66.63 -18.99
N ASN A 306 3.47 -66.90 -19.91
CA ASN A 306 3.35 -66.15 -21.15
C ASN A 306 2.93 -64.67 -20.92
N GLU A 307 1.98 -64.41 -20.01
CA GLU A 307 1.61 -63.03 -19.66
C GLU A 307 2.77 -62.27 -19.01
N LYS A 308 3.55 -62.94 -18.15
CA LYS A 308 4.76 -62.38 -17.55
C LYS A 308 5.78 -62.00 -18.62
N VAL A 309 6.08 -62.91 -19.56
CA VAL A 309 7.02 -62.64 -20.66
C VAL A 309 6.54 -61.50 -21.54
N GLN A 310 5.24 -61.40 -21.81
CA GLN A 310 4.67 -60.29 -22.59
C GLN A 310 4.80 -58.95 -21.86
N LYS A 311 4.54 -58.92 -20.55
CA LYS A 311 4.71 -57.71 -19.72
C LYS A 311 6.17 -57.29 -19.60
N GLU A 312 7.09 -58.24 -19.46
CA GLU A 312 8.54 -57.96 -19.46
C GLU A 312 9.01 -57.40 -20.81
N ALA A 313 8.47 -57.89 -21.94
CA ALA A 313 8.76 -57.34 -23.26
C ALA A 313 8.21 -55.91 -23.45
N GLU A 314 7.01 -55.60 -22.94
CA GLU A 314 6.45 -54.23 -22.94
C GLU A 314 7.33 -53.26 -22.15
N VAL A 315 7.79 -53.67 -20.96
CA VAL A 315 8.70 -52.86 -20.13
C VAL A 315 10.04 -52.64 -20.84
N GLN A 316 10.59 -53.67 -21.49
CA GLN A 316 11.84 -53.54 -22.21
C GLN A 316 11.73 -52.58 -23.41
N LYS A 317 10.60 -52.61 -24.12
CA LYS A 317 10.30 -51.65 -25.20
C LYS A 317 10.22 -50.21 -24.68
N LEU A 318 9.59 -49.99 -23.53
CA LEU A 318 9.51 -48.66 -22.89
C LEU A 318 10.89 -48.16 -22.40
N ILE A 319 11.76 -49.07 -21.97
CA ILE A 319 13.15 -48.74 -21.60
C ILE A 319 13.94 -48.30 -22.83
N GLU A 320 13.80 -49.03 -23.95
CA GLU A 320 14.49 -48.71 -25.20
C GLU A 320 13.98 -47.39 -25.81
N GLU A 321 12.67 -47.14 -25.76
CA GLU A 321 12.07 -45.89 -26.19
C GLU A 321 12.54 -44.70 -25.33
N ASN A 322 12.62 -44.88 -24.00
CA ASN A 322 13.19 -43.87 -23.10
C ASN A 322 14.68 -43.62 -23.40
N ALA A 323 15.47 -44.65 -23.70
CA ALA A 323 16.87 -44.48 -24.08
C ALA A 323 17.00 -43.69 -25.40
N ARG A 324 16.13 -43.98 -26.38
CA ARG A 324 16.07 -43.25 -27.66
C ARG A 324 15.67 -41.78 -27.49
N LEU A 325 14.69 -41.50 -26.62
CA LEU A 325 14.28 -40.13 -26.30
C LEU A 325 15.40 -39.34 -25.62
N ARG A 326 16.16 -39.96 -24.70
CA ARG A 326 17.35 -39.34 -24.10
C ARG A 326 18.42 -39.03 -25.13
N ALA A 327 18.71 -39.95 -26.05
CA ALA A 327 19.68 -39.69 -27.13
C ALA A 327 19.23 -38.55 -28.07
N LEU A 328 17.92 -38.43 -28.32
CA LEU A 328 17.34 -37.31 -29.08
C LEU A 328 17.45 -35.99 -28.32
N LEU A 329 17.22 -36.01 -27.00
CA LEU A 329 17.39 -34.86 -26.13
C LEU A 329 18.85 -34.38 -26.14
N ASP A 330 19.81 -35.28 -25.97
CA ASP A 330 21.24 -34.98 -26.01
C ASP A 330 21.66 -34.40 -27.38
N LYS A 331 21.11 -34.93 -28.48
CA LYS A 331 21.33 -34.39 -29.83
C LYS A 331 20.75 -32.99 -29.99
N LYS A 332 19.57 -32.72 -29.41
CA LYS A 332 18.93 -31.39 -29.43
C LYS A 332 19.70 -30.40 -28.56
N GLU A 333 20.18 -30.81 -27.40
CA GLU A 333 21.07 -30.00 -26.56
C GLU A 333 22.38 -29.68 -27.28
N ALA A 334 22.98 -30.66 -27.97
CA ALA A 334 24.17 -30.44 -28.79
C ALA A 334 23.90 -29.49 -29.97
N GLN A 335 22.73 -29.58 -30.62
CA GLN A 335 22.33 -28.62 -31.65
C GLN A 335 22.14 -27.21 -31.09
N LEU A 336 21.55 -27.08 -29.90
CA LEU A 336 21.36 -25.80 -29.22
C LEU A 336 22.70 -25.18 -28.82
N LEU A 337 23.64 -25.99 -28.33
CA LEU A 337 25.00 -25.56 -28.02
C LEU A 337 25.76 -25.15 -29.29
N ALA A 338 25.66 -25.91 -30.38
CA ALA A 338 26.26 -25.55 -31.66
C ALA A 338 25.67 -24.24 -32.23
N MET A 339 24.35 -24.05 -32.13
CA MET A 339 23.68 -22.81 -32.52
C MET A 339 24.11 -21.64 -31.65
N THR A 340 24.27 -21.86 -30.33
CA THR A 340 24.75 -20.85 -29.39
C THR A 340 26.19 -20.44 -29.70
N GLU A 341 27.06 -21.41 -30.03
CA GLU A 341 28.43 -21.15 -30.46
C GLU A 341 28.50 -20.51 -31.85
N GLN A 342 27.59 -20.84 -32.78
CA GLN A 342 27.47 -20.12 -34.06
C GLN A 342 26.97 -18.68 -33.88
N CYS A 343 26.05 -18.44 -32.94
CA CYS A 343 25.57 -17.10 -32.60
C CYS A 343 26.70 -16.28 -31.96
N LYS A 344 27.53 -16.89 -31.10
CA LYS A 344 28.79 -16.31 -30.62
C LYS A 344 29.79 -16.08 -31.74
N PHE A 345 29.96 -17.00 -32.68
CA PHE A 345 30.88 -16.83 -33.81
C PHE A 345 30.44 -15.71 -34.76
N MET A 346 29.14 -15.54 -34.99
CA MET A 346 28.59 -14.38 -35.72
C MET A 346 28.81 -13.08 -34.95
N ALA A 347 28.60 -13.07 -33.64
CA ALA A 347 28.90 -11.92 -32.77
C ALA A 347 30.41 -11.61 -32.69
N LEU A 348 31.27 -12.63 -32.80
CA LEU A 348 32.71 -12.49 -32.86
C LEU A 348 33.20 -12.12 -34.26
N ARG A 349 32.51 -12.48 -35.35
CA ARG A 349 32.85 -12.06 -36.72
C ARG A 349 32.50 -10.59 -36.94
N THR A 350 31.36 -10.15 -36.42
CA THR A 350 30.99 -8.71 -36.34
C THR A 350 31.92 -7.89 -35.45
N ARG A 351 32.59 -8.53 -34.48
CA ARG A 351 33.63 -7.92 -33.63
C ARG A 351 35.06 -8.07 -34.21
N GLY A 352 35.26 -9.08 -35.05
CA GLY A 352 36.54 -9.50 -35.65
C GLY A 352 36.97 -8.63 -36.84
N ASP A 353 36.02 -7.96 -37.50
CA ASP A 353 36.34 -6.87 -38.44
C ASP A 353 36.92 -5.63 -37.75
N ARG A 354 36.97 -5.60 -36.41
CA ARG A 354 37.46 -4.44 -35.66
C ARG A 354 38.73 -4.64 -34.83
N ILE A 355 39.23 -5.86 -34.63
CA ILE A 355 40.40 -6.06 -33.75
C ILE A 355 41.26 -7.22 -34.25
N GLY A 356 42.03 -6.96 -35.31
CA GLY A 356 43.29 -7.68 -35.52
C GLY A 356 44.32 -7.16 -34.53
N ALA A 357 44.46 -7.81 -33.37
CA ALA A 357 45.70 -7.88 -32.60
C ALA A 357 45.50 -8.63 -31.27
N ARG A 358 46.41 -9.59 -31.05
CA ARG A 358 46.96 -10.03 -29.76
C ARG A 358 46.22 -11.15 -28.99
N GLU A 359 46.66 -12.36 -29.33
CA GLU A 359 47.10 -13.47 -28.47
C GLU A 359 46.41 -13.75 -27.13
N GLY A 360 45.94 -15.00 -27.03
CA GLY A 360 46.55 -15.99 -26.13
C GLY A 360 46.12 -15.98 -24.67
N GLY A 361 45.09 -16.76 -24.33
CA GLY A 361 44.74 -17.06 -22.94
C GLY A 361 43.70 -18.16 -22.83
N ALA A 362 44.16 -19.40 -22.69
CA ALA A 362 43.32 -20.54 -22.36
C ALA A 362 42.59 -20.32 -21.03
N MET A 363 41.26 -20.52 -20.99
CA MET A 363 40.53 -20.56 -19.73
C MET A 363 39.53 -21.72 -19.67
N ARG A 364 39.69 -22.47 -18.58
CA ARG A 364 39.03 -23.71 -18.16
C ARG A 364 37.50 -23.60 -18.15
N GLY A 365 36.88 -24.75 -18.40
CA GLY A 365 35.44 -24.97 -18.42
C GLY A 365 34.69 -24.32 -17.26
N ALA A 366 33.60 -23.64 -17.63
CA ALA A 366 32.66 -22.99 -16.73
C ALA A 366 31.97 -24.03 -15.83
N ARG A 367 32.50 -24.23 -14.62
CA ARG A 367 31.71 -24.79 -13.51
C ARG A 367 30.72 -23.71 -13.07
N ARG A 368 29.43 -24.05 -13.05
CA ARG A 368 28.31 -23.14 -12.73
C ARG A 368 28.63 -22.32 -11.46
N PRO A 369 28.53 -20.98 -11.48
CA PRO A 369 28.93 -20.10 -10.37
C PRO A 369 28.18 -20.41 -9.06
N ILE A 370 26.92 -20.84 -9.17
CA ILE A 370 26.08 -21.27 -8.04
C ILE A 370 26.70 -22.46 -7.30
N HIS A 371 27.37 -23.37 -8.02
CA HIS A 371 28.00 -24.54 -7.44
C HIS A 371 29.31 -24.19 -6.70
N ALA A 372 30.04 -23.18 -7.19
CA ALA A 372 31.22 -22.65 -6.52
C ALA A 372 30.85 -21.97 -5.20
N VAL A 373 29.80 -21.13 -5.21
CA VAL A 373 29.29 -20.45 -4.02
C VAL A 373 28.78 -21.45 -2.99
N THR A 374 27.95 -22.42 -3.37
CA THR A 374 27.47 -23.45 -2.43
C THR A 374 28.60 -24.30 -1.85
N THR A 375 29.64 -24.60 -2.62
CA THR A 375 30.81 -25.35 -2.12
C THR A 375 31.64 -24.52 -1.15
N TRP A 376 31.79 -23.22 -1.42
CA TRP A 376 32.47 -22.28 -0.53
C TRP A 376 31.71 -22.11 0.80
N VAL A 377 30.39 -21.90 0.77
CA VAL A 377 29.55 -21.78 1.97
C VAL A 377 29.64 -23.03 2.85
N LYS A 378 29.61 -24.23 2.24
CA LYS A 378 29.73 -25.50 2.98
C LYS A 378 31.05 -25.61 3.76
N ARG A 379 32.14 -25.04 3.26
CA ARG A 379 33.49 -25.09 3.87
C ARG A 379 33.71 -24.07 4.98
N GLN A 380 32.78 -23.13 5.19
CA GLN A 380 32.95 -22.10 6.21
C GLN A 380 32.75 -22.63 7.64
N PRO A 381 33.43 -22.05 8.64
CA PRO A 381 33.25 -22.41 10.05
C PRO A 381 31.83 -22.03 10.53
N PRO A 382 31.30 -22.69 11.59
CA PRO A 382 29.93 -22.46 12.07
C PRO A 382 29.61 -20.99 12.37
N LYS A 383 30.57 -20.24 12.91
CA LYS A 383 30.44 -18.79 13.19
C LYS A 383 30.17 -17.98 11.92
N VAL A 384 30.87 -18.29 10.83
CA VAL A 384 30.70 -17.59 9.54
C VAL A 384 29.39 -18.00 8.87
N LYS A 385 28.94 -19.24 9.02
CA LYS A 385 27.61 -19.69 8.55
C LYS A 385 26.48 -18.98 9.28
N ALA A 386 26.58 -18.86 10.61
CA ALA A 386 25.64 -18.09 11.42
C ALA A 386 25.61 -16.63 10.99
N PHE A 387 26.78 -16.00 10.79
CA PHE A 387 26.88 -14.64 10.28
C PHE A 387 26.23 -14.48 8.89
N LEU A 388 26.53 -15.38 7.94
CA LEU A 388 25.90 -15.37 6.61
C LEU A 388 24.38 -15.53 6.69
N SER A 389 23.89 -16.39 7.59
CA SER A 389 22.45 -16.58 7.82
C SER A 389 21.79 -15.30 8.32
N VAL A 390 22.42 -14.60 9.27
CA VAL A 390 21.93 -13.31 9.78
C VAL A 390 21.93 -12.26 8.66
N VAL A 391 23.02 -12.14 7.91
CA VAL A 391 23.11 -11.19 6.78
C VAL A 391 22.06 -11.51 5.71
N ALA A 392 21.84 -12.78 5.38
CA ALA A 392 20.81 -13.20 4.43
C ALA A 392 19.40 -12.89 4.95
N GLY A 393 19.12 -13.12 6.23
CA GLY A 393 17.85 -12.76 6.87
C GLY A 393 17.62 -11.24 6.85
N MET A 394 18.62 -10.44 7.20
CA MET A 394 18.56 -8.98 7.12
C MET A 394 18.34 -8.49 5.69
N ALA A 395 19.03 -9.07 4.70
CA ALA A 395 18.83 -8.76 3.29
C ALA A 395 17.41 -9.11 2.82
N ALA A 396 16.87 -10.26 3.27
CA ALA A 396 15.49 -10.65 2.96
C ALA A 396 14.46 -9.68 3.57
N LEU A 397 14.67 -9.21 4.80
CA LEU A 397 13.82 -8.20 5.43
C LEU A 397 13.88 -6.86 4.69
N VAL A 398 15.07 -6.40 4.30
CA VAL A 398 15.24 -5.16 3.51
C VAL A 398 14.59 -5.29 2.14
N PHE A 399 14.72 -6.45 1.50
CA PHE A 399 14.07 -6.73 0.22
C PHE A 399 12.55 -6.74 0.34
N LEU A 400 12.00 -7.39 1.37
CA LEU A 400 10.56 -7.37 1.67
C LEU A 400 10.05 -5.95 1.93
N ARG A 401 10.80 -5.14 2.69
CA ARG A 401 10.50 -3.71 2.93
C ARG A 401 10.44 -2.90 1.63
N PHE A 402 11.30 -3.21 0.67
CA PHE A 402 11.34 -2.49 -0.61
C PHE A 402 10.17 -2.88 -1.53
N ILE A 403 9.81 -4.17 -1.56
CA ILE A 403 8.74 -4.70 -2.42
C ILE A 403 7.36 -4.38 -1.87
N VAL A 404 7.16 -4.58 -0.57
CA VAL A 404 5.85 -4.46 0.07
C VAL A 404 5.77 -3.09 0.72
N HIS A 405 5.30 -2.10 -0.04
CA HIS A 405 5.08 -0.73 0.45
C HIS A 405 3.98 -0.63 1.51
N ASP A 406 3.02 -1.57 1.49
CA ASP A 406 1.93 -1.64 2.46
C ASP A 406 2.01 -2.96 3.22
N HIS A 407 2.41 -2.88 4.49
CA HIS A 407 2.73 -4.03 5.34
C HIS A 407 1.53 -4.93 5.61
N ASP A 408 0.31 -4.42 5.46
CA ASP A 408 -0.93 -5.19 5.61
C ASP A 408 -1.03 -6.27 4.53
N ASN A 409 -0.42 -6.06 3.36
CA ASN A 409 -0.31 -7.10 2.33
C ASN A 409 0.57 -8.28 2.77
N LEU A 410 1.56 -8.05 3.64
CA LEU A 410 2.40 -9.12 4.16
C LEU A 410 1.63 -10.00 5.15
N PHE A 411 0.76 -9.39 5.95
CA PHE A 411 -0.16 -10.10 6.84
C PHE A 411 -1.17 -10.93 6.03
N VAL A 412 -1.82 -10.31 5.03
CA VAL A 412 -2.74 -11.02 4.13
C VAL A 412 -2.04 -12.18 3.40
N ALA A 413 -0.81 -11.98 2.94
CA ALA A 413 -0.02 -13.04 2.32
C ALA A 413 0.28 -14.18 3.31
N ALA A 414 0.68 -13.88 4.55
CA ALA A 414 0.93 -14.88 5.59
C ALA A 414 -0.31 -15.76 5.81
N GLU A 415 -1.48 -15.13 5.95
CA GLU A 415 -2.75 -15.82 6.17
C GLU A 415 -3.20 -16.61 4.94
N ALA A 416 -3.00 -16.09 3.72
CA ALA A 416 -3.28 -16.82 2.49
C ALA A 416 -2.42 -18.09 2.38
N VAL A 417 -1.11 -18.00 2.66
CA VAL A 417 -0.22 -19.17 2.66
C VAL A 417 -0.64 -20.17 3.75
N HIS A 418 -1.05 -19.69 4.93
CA HIS A 418 -1.52 -20.55 6.00
C HIS A 418 -2.79 -21.32 5.59
N ALA A 419 -3.78 -20.62 5.01
CA ALA A 419 -5.01 -21.22 4.49
C ALA A 419 -4.75 -22.23 3.36
N LEU A 420 -3.78 -21.96 2.48
CA LEU A 420 -3.34 -22.93 1.48
C LEU A 420 -2.75 -24.19 2.11
N GLY A 421 -1.92 -24.05 3.15
CA GLY A 421 -1.39 -25.19 3.91
C GLY A 421 -2.50 -26.05 4.53
N ILE A 422 -3.50 -25.41 5.15
CA ILE A 422 -4.66 -26.10 5.72
C ILE A 422 -5.49 -26.78 4.62
N SER A 423 -5.64 -26.15 3.45
CA SER A 423 -6.36 -26.73 2.31
C SER A 423 -5.69 -28.00 1.78
N VAL A 424 -4.35 -28.02 1.70
CA VAL A 424 -3.57 -29.23 1.36
C VAL A 424 -3.79 -30.33 2.40
N LEU A 425 -3.85 -29.97 3.68
CA LEU A 425 -4.12 -30.92 4.75
C LEU A 425 -5.55 -31.51 4.65
N ILE A 426 -6.56 -30.67 4.40
CA ILE A 426 -7.95 -31.10 4.18
C ILE A 426 -8.03 -32.05 2.98
N TYR A 427 -7.41 -31.67 1.86
CA TYR A 427 -7.38 -32.48 0.65
C TYR A 427 -6.84 -33.88 0.94
N LYS A 428 -5.72 -33.97 1.67
CA LYS A 428 -5.14 -35.25 2.12
C LYS A 428 -6.15 -36.08 2.93
N LEU A 429 -6.80 -35.49 3.93
CA LEU A 429 -7.72 -36.23 4.81
C LEU A 429 -8.97 -36.73 4.06
N ILE A 430 -9.46 -35.98 3.06
CA ILE A 430 -10.64 -36.36 2.27
C ILE A 430 -10.29 -37.38 1.19
N LYS A 431 -9.22 -37.13 0.42
CA LYS A 431 -8.88 -37.88 -0.79
C LYS A 431 -8.05 -39.12 -0.48
N GLU A 432 -6.96 -38.96 0.25
CA GLU A 432 -6.03 -40.06 0.59
C GLU A 432 -6.56 -40.92 1.73
N ARG A 433 -7.55 -40.44 2.50
CA ARG A 433 -8.18 -41.15 3.62
C ARG A 433 -7.14 -41.69 4.62
N THR A 434 -6.10 -40.91 4.87
CA THR A 434 -5.04 -41.23 5.83
C THR A 434 -4.65 -40.00 6.64
N CYS A 435 -4.45 -40.19 7.94
CA CYS A 435 -3.86 -39.20 8.84
C CYS A 435 -2.41 -39.56 9.25
N ALA A 436 -1.77 -40.50 8.53
CA ALA A 436 -0.37 -40.83 8.76
C ALA A 436 0.52 -39.58 8.69
N GLY A 437 1.53 -39.50 9.55
CA GLY A 437 2.41 -38.33 9.63
C GLY A 437 1.81 -37.06 10.26
N LEU A 438 0.59 -37.09 10.80
CA LEU A 438 -0.05 -35.94 11.47
C LEU A 438 -0.17 -36.18 12.98
N SER A 439 0.28 -35.21 13.78
CA SER A 439 0.20 -35.24 15.25
C SER A 439 -1.12 -34.66 15.72
N VAL A 440 -1.92 -35.46 16.44
CA VAL A 440 -3.15 -34.96 17.07
C VAL A 440 -2.82 -34.01 18.22
N LYS A 441 -1.67 -34.22 18.88
CA LYS A 441 -1.20 -33.40 19.99
C LYS A 441 -0.92 -31.96 19.54
N SER A 442 -0.30 -31.79 18.37
CA SER A 442 -0.09 -30.45 17.79
C SER A 442 -1.42 -29.80 17.39
N GLN A 443 -2.37 -30.55 16.83
CA GLN A 443 -3.70 -30.00 16.49
C GLN A 443 -4.50 -29.60 17.75
N ASP A 444 -4.44 -30.38 18.84
CA ASP A 444 -5.04 -30.03 20.12
C ASP A 444 -4.46 -28.73 20.70
N LEU A 445 -3.12 -28.58 20.65
CA LEU A 445 -2.44 -27.34 21.07
C LEU A 445 -2.89 -26.15 20.21
N THR A 446 -3.02 -26.37 18.90
CA THR A 446 -3.49 -25.35 17.96
C THR A 446 -4.91 -24.91 18.25
N ALA A 447 -5.82 -25.85 18.49
CA ALA A 447 -7.18 -25.54 18.88
C ALA A 447 -7.24 -24.81 20.23
N LEU A 448 -6.40 -25.19 21.20
CA LEU A 448 -6.35 -24.55 22.52
C LEU A 448 -5.92 -23.09 22.43
N PHE A 449 -4.84 -22.77 21.71
CA PHE A 449 -4.41 -21.38 21.58
C PHE A 449 -5.38 -20.56 20.72
N LEU A 450 -5.96 -21.14 19.66
CA LEU A 450 -6.97 -20.45 18.83
C LEU A 450 -8.23 -20.15 19.63
N ALA A 451 -8.69 -21.07 20.49
CA ALA A 451 -9.82 -20.83 21.38
C ALA A 451 -9.53 -19.70 22.39
N ALA A 452 -8.33 -19.69 22.98
CA ALA A 452 -7.89 -18.62 23.87
C ALA A 452 -7.77 -17.27 23.14
N ARG A 453 -7.22 -17.25 21.91
CA ARG A 453 -7.13 -16.04 21.08
C ARG A 453 -8.50 -15.54 20.68
N LEU A 454 -9.38 -16.42 20.22
CA LEU A 454 -10.74 -16.06 19.83
C LEU A 454 -11.54 -15.46 21.01
N TYR A 455 -11.39 -16.05 22.21
CA TYR A 455 -11.94 -15.46 23.44
C TYR A 455 -11.39 -14.05 23.69
N CYS A 456 -10.06 -13.87 23.59
CA CYS A 456 -9.45 -12.56 23.77
C CYS A 456 -9.94 -11.57 22.72
N SER A 457 -10.08 -11.99 21.45
CA SER A 457 -10.63 -11.19 20.37
C SER A 457 -12.04 -10.72 20.73
N PHE A 458 -12.99 -11.62 21.02
CA PHE A 458 -14.36 -11.21 21.38
C PHE A 458 -14.45 -10.23 22.55
N VAL A 459 -13.54 -10.33 23.52
CA VAL A 459 -13.55 -9.51 24.74
C VAL A 459 -12.76 -8.20 24.59
N MET A 460 -11.74 -8.17 23.72
CA MET A 460 -10.83 -7.03 23.55
C MET A 460 -11.07 -6.27 22.24
N GLU A 461 -11.34 -6.94 21.12
CA GLU A 461 -11.40 -6.38 19.75
C GLU A 461 -12.40 -7.11 18.83
N TYR A 462 -13.38 -6.38 18.28
CA TYR A 462 -14.41 -6.90 17.38
C TYR A 462 -14.01 -6.73 15.90
N ASP A 463 -12.91 -7.34 15.47
CA ASP A 463 -12.31 -7.10 14.15
C ASP A 463 -12.30 -8.34 13.23
N ILE A 464 -11.90 -8.16 11.97
CA ILE A 464 -11.72 -9.18 10.92
C ILE A 464 -10.87 -10.38 11.37
N HIS A 465 -9.94 -10.15 12.30
CA HIS A 465 -9.15 -11.19 12.96
C HIS A 465 -10.01 -12.24 13.65
N THR A 466 -11.13 -11.84 14.26
CA THR A 466 -12.10 -12.73 14.91
C THR A 466 -12.69 -13.74 13.90
N VAL A 467 -12.99 -13.28 12.68
CA VAL A 467 -13.56 -14.13 11.61
C VAL A 467 -12.53 -15.15 11.16
N LEU A 468 -11.28 -14.73 10.98
CA LEU A 468 -10.19 -15.59 10.53
C LEU A 468 -9.79 -16.63 11.57
N ASP A 469 -9.68 -16.24 12.85
CA ASP A 469 -9.44 -17.16 13.96
C ASP A 469 -10.59 -18.17 14.09
N THR A 470 -11.85 -17.74 13.93
CA THR A 470 -13.01 -18.63 13.95
C THR A 470 -12.94 -19.65 12.82
N ALA A 471 -12.67 -19.21 11.58
CA ALA A 471 -12.56 -20.10 10.42
C ALA A 471 -11.43 -21.13 10.60
N THR A 472 -10.28 -20.69 11.12
CA THR A 472 -9.14 -21.56 11.41
C THR A 472 -9.46 -22.56 12.51
N LEU A 473 -10.08 -22.12 13.61
CA LEU A 473 -10.48 -22.98 14.73
C LEU A 473 -11.47 -24.07 14.29
N VAL A 474 -12.52 -23.70 13.54
CA VAL A 474 -13.50 -24.66 13.02
C VAL A 474 -12.82 -25.72 12.16
N THR A 475 -11.88 -25.29 11.32
CA THR A 475 -11.14 -26.20 10.44
C THR A 475 -10.21 -27.13 11.24
N THR A 476 -9.50 -26.62 12.25
CA THR A 476 -8.68 -27.43 13.15
C THR A 476 -9.52 -28.45 13.93
N LEU A 477 -10.69 -28.05 14.44
CA LEU A 477 -11.61 -28.96 15.12
C LEU A 477 -12.11 -30.08 14.18
N TRP A 478 -12.39 -29.74 12.92
CA TRP A 478 -12.74 -30.72 11.90
C TRP A 478 -11.58 -31.70 11.62
N VAL A 479 -10.34 -31.23 11.53
CA VAL A 479 -9.15 -32.09 11.40
C VAL A 479 -9.02 -33.02 12.61
N ILE A 480 -9.17 -32.51 13.83
CA ILE A 480 -9.13 -33.32 15.07
C ILE A 480 -10.21 -34.40 15.04
N TYR A 481 -11.44 -34.05 14.64
CA TYR A 481 -12.54 -35.00 14.48
C TYR A 481 -12.19 -36.10 13.47
N MET A 482 -11.63 -35.73 12.33
CA MET A 482 -11.20 -36.68 11.30
C MET A 482 -10.15 -37.67 11.83
N ILE A 483 -9.14 -37.19 12.56
CA ILE A 483 -8.09 -38.05 13.13
C ILE A 483 -8.68 -38.99 14.21
N ARG A 484 -9.45 -38.44 15.17
CA ARG A 484 -9.93 -39.21 16.34
C ARG A 484 -11.00 -40.24 16.02
N PHE A 485 -11.89 -39.94 15.07
CA PHE A 485 -13.07 -40.77 14.81
C PHE A 485 -13.03 -41.46 13.45
N LYS A 486 -12.77 -40.74 12.36
CA LYS A 486 -12.92 -41.28 11.00
C LYS A 486 -11.69 -42.04 10.51
N LEU A 487 -10.49 -41.55 10.81
CA LEU A 487 -9.20 -42.04 10.31
C LEU A 487 -8.31 -42.62 11.40
N ARG A 488 -8.91 -42.99 12.55
CA ARG A 488 -8.19 -43.49 13.74
C ARG A 488 -7.24 -44.65 13.44
N THR A 489 -7.59 -45.51 12.50
CA THR A 489 -6.76 -46.68 12.12
C THR A 489 -5.44 -46.31 11.45
N SER A 490 -5.36 -45.14 10.80
CA SER A 490 -4.15 -44.63 10.16
C SER A 490 -3.29 -43.74 11.06
N TYR A 491 -3.75 -43.47 12.29
CA TYR A 491 -3.05 -42.63 13.25
C TYR A 491 -1.91 -43.40 13.94
N MET A 492 -0.71 -42.82 13.93
CA MET A 492 0.51 -43.44 14.47
C MET A 492 0.73 -43.06 15.94
N GLU A 493 -0.10 -43.62 16.83
CA GLU A 493 -0.09 -43.29 18.26
C GLU A 493 1.26 -43.58 18.93
N ASP A 494 1.96 -44.63 18.50
CA ASP A 494 3.29 -45.01 19.01
C ASP A 494 4.38 -43.98 18.66
N LYS A 495 4.19 -43.19 17.60
CA LYS A 495 5.13 -42.15 17.16
C LYS A 495 4.80 -40.77 17.73
N ASP A 496 3.56 -40.51 18.11
CA ASP A 496 3.08 -39.23 18.69
C ASP A 496 3.23 -39.18 20.22
N ASN A 497 4.43 -39.49 20.72
CA ASN A 497 4.70 -39.65 22.15
C ASN A 497 5.04 -38.35 22.91
N PHE A 498 4.75 -37.18 22.32
CA PHE A 498 5.06 -35.89 22.93
C PHE A 498 4.05 -35.53 24.03
N ALA A 499 4.54 -35.25 25.25
CA ALA A 499 3.65 -34.87 26.35
C ALA A 499 3.26 -33.38 26.25
N ILE A 500 1.96 -33.12 26.08
CA ILE A 500 1.36 -31.78 25.97
C ILE A 500 1.73 -30.87 27.16
N SER A 501 1.88 -31.45 28.36
CA SER A 501 2.22 -30.72 29.59
C SER A 501 3.56 -29.97 29.50
N TYR A 502 4.54 -30.49 28.76
CA TYR A 502 5.83 -29.83 28.56
C TYR A 502 5.74 -28.52 27.77
N VAL A 503 4.62 -28.30 27.07
CA VAL A 503 4.37 -27.06 26.33
C VAL A 503 3.38 -26.18 27.09
N VAL A 504 2.25 -26.73 27.51
CA VAL A 504 1.18 -25.93 28.15
C VAL A 504 1.62 -25.33 29.49
N VAL A 505 2.31 -26.10 30.34
CA VAL A 505 2.68 -25.63 31.69
C VAL A 505 3.71 -24.49 31.63
N PRO A 506 4.83 -24.59 30.88
CA PRO A 506 5.75 -23.47 30.75
C PRO A 506 5.12 -22.22 30.11
N CYS A 507 4.26 -22.37 29.10
CA CYS A 507 3.55 -21.24 28.49
C CYS A 507 2.62 -20.55 29.50
N ALA A 508 1.91 -21.31 30.34
CA ALA A 508 1.04 -20.76 31.38
C ALA A 508 1.85 -20.02 32.47
N LEU A 509 2.95 -20.61 32.95
CA LEU A 509 3.82 -19.97 33.94
C LEU A 509 4.45 -18.69 33.38
N LEU A 510 4.90 -18.72 32.12
CA LEU A 510 5.45 -17.54 31.44
C LEU A 510 4.38 -16.46 31.24
N ALA A 511 3.14 -16.83 30.92
CA ALA A 511 2.01 -15.90 30.82
C ALA A 511 1.67 -15.25 32.16
N LEU A 512 1.81 -15.95 33.28
CA LEU A 512 1.65 -15.34 34.61
C LEU A 512 2.76 -14.33 34.91
N ALA A 513 4.00 -14.65 34.53
CA ALA A 513 5.17 -13.80 34.80
C ALA A 513 5.26 -12.57 33.87
N VAL A 514 5.04 -12.78 32.56
CA VAL A 514 5.22 -11.77 31.53
C VAL A 514 3.96 -11.71 30.66
N HIS A 515 3.16 -10.69 30.91
CA HIS A 515 1.91 -10.40 30.24
C HIS A 515 1.80 -8.89 29.98
N PRO A 516 0.92 -8.44 29.07
CA PRO A 516 0.79 -7.04 28.69
C PRO A 516 0.37 -6.20 29.88
N SER A 517 0.70 -4.91 29.87
CA SER A 517 0.30 -3.94 30.89
C SER A 517 -0.91 -3.08 30.45
N THR A 518 -1.80 -3.64 29.62
CA THR A 518 -2.97 -2.93 29.07
C THR A 518 -4.07 -2.69 30.11
N SER A 519 -5.05 -1.83 29.79
CA SER A 519 -6.15 -1.44 30.69
C SER A 519 -7.21 -2.52 30.93
N HIS A 520 -7.14 -3.65 30.21
CA HIS A 520 -8.09 -4.75 30.33
C HIS A 520 -7.92 -5.56 31.63
N ASN A 521 -8.93 -6.37 31.95
CA ASN A 521 -8.89 -7.30 33.09
C ASN A 521 -7.64 -8.19 33.06
N ILE A 522 -7.08 -8.45 34.26
CA ILE A 522 -5.86 -9.25 34.43
C ILE A 522 -5.96 -10.63 33.78
N PHE A 523 -7.14 -11.26 33.84
CA PHE A 523 -7.39 -12.54 33.20
C PHE A 523 -7.22 -12.49 31.68
N ASN A 524 -7.79 -11.47 31.02
CA ASN A 524 -7.68 -11.30 29.57
C ASN A 524 -6.24 -11.05 29.14
N ARG A 525 -5.50 -10.27 29.93
CA ARG A 525 -4.08 -9.99 29.71
C ARG A 525 -3.23 -11.26 29.77
N ILE A 526 -3.46 -12.10 30.78
CA ILE A 526 -2.77 -13.40 30.93
C ILE A 526 -3.21 -14.38 29.84
N CYS A 527 -4.49 -14.41 29.48
CA CYS A 527 -5.02 -15.29 28.44
C CYS A 527 -4.43 -14.96 27.06
N TRP A 528 -4.29 -13.66 26.75
CA TRP A 528 -3.62 -13.22 25.52
C TRP A 528 -2.13 -13.57 25.54
N ALA A 529 -1.43 -13.38 26.67
CA ALA A 529 -0.05 -13.83 26.81
C ALA A 529 0.10 -15.35 26.61
N PHE A 530 -0.81 -16.12 27.19
CA PHE A 530 -0.84 -17.57 27.06
C PHE A 530 -1.03 -18.01 25.60
N CYS A 531 -1.93 -17.39 24.83
CA CYS A 531 -2.14 -17.80 23.45
C CYS A 531 -0.94 -17.48 22.56
N VAL A 532 -0.28 -16.32 22.75
CA VAL A 532 0.94 -15.94 22.02
C VAL A 532 2.08 -16.93 22.31
N TYR A 533 2.33 -17.26 23.59
CA TYR A 533 3.39 -18.21 23.93
C TYR A 533 3.08 -19.62 23.46
N LEU A 534 1.82 -20.06 23.56
CA LEU A 534 1.43 -21.40 23.16
C LEU A 534 1.51 -21.57 21.63
N GLU A 535 1.11 -20.55 20.87
CA GLU A 535 1.23 -20.52 19.41
C GLU A 535 2.68 -20.76 18.96
N ALA A 536 3.64 -20.07 19.58
CA ALA A 536 5.05 -20.14 19.20
C ALA A 536 5.65 -21.56 19.24
N VAL A 537 5.12 -22.44 20.11
CA VAL A 537 5.67 -23.78 20.35
C VAL A 537 4.70 -24.93 20.05
N SER A 538 3.46 -24.62 19.66
CA SER A 538 2.39 -25.61 19.36
C SER A 538 2.74 -26.62 18.26
N VAL A 539 3.70 -26.29 17.39
CA VAL A 539 4.16 -27.13 16.27
C VAL A 539 5.15 -28.23 16.68
N LEU A 540 5.72 -28.15 17.89
CA LEU A 540 6.74 -29.09 18.35
C LEU A 540 6.33 -30.57 18.29
N PRO A 541 5.10 -30.98 18.72
CA PRO A 541 4.68 -32.38 18.61
C PRO A 541 4.65 -32.88 17.16
N GLN A 542 4.25 -32.02 16.21
CA GLN A 542 4.20 -32.35 14.79
C GLN A 542 5.61 -32.62 14.24
N LEU A 543 6.58 -31.75 14.53
CA LEU A 543 7.97 -31.93 14.11
C LEU A 543 8.59 -33.17 14.75
N ARG A 544 8.31 -33.42 16.04
CA ARG A 544 8.78 -34.62 16.75
C ARG A 544 8.25 -35.91 16.12
N LEU A 545 6.97 -35.94 15.76
CA LEU A 545 6.37 -37.08 15.07
C LEU A 545 7.03 -37.34 13.70
N MET A 546 7.32 -36.27 12.96
CA MET A 546 8.00 -36.37 11.65
C MET A 546 9.44 -36.90 11.79
N GLN A 547 10.17 -36.47 12.83
CA GLN A 547 11.49 -37.02 13.17
C GLN A 547 11.42 -38.50 13.52
N ASN A 548 10.42 -38.90 14.33
CA ASN A 548 10.23 -40.29 14.76
C ASN A 548 9.86 -41.21 13.59
N THR A 549 9.17 -40.69 12.57
CA THR A 549 8.72 -41.44 11.39
C THR A 549 9.83 -41.59 10.34
N LYS A 550 10.83 -40.67 10.32
CA LYS A 550 11.97 -40.58 9.37
C LYS A 550 11.62 -40.37 7.89
N ILE A 551 10.49 -40.90 7.45
CA ILE A 551 9.93 -40.71 6.10
C ILE A 551 8.70 -39.82 6.26
N VAL A 552 8.76 -38.63 5.68
CA VAL A 552 7.66 -37.67 5.73
C VAL A 552 6.85 -37.78 4.44
N GLU A 553 5.54 -37.93 4.59
CA GLU A 553 4.63 -37.93 3.45
C GLU A 553 4.59 -36.56 2.75
N PRO A 554 4.54 -36.51 1.40
CA PRO A 554 4.62 -35.25 0.65
C PRO A 554 3.57 -34.21 1.06
N PHE A 555 2.30 -34.61 1.19
CA PHE A 555 1.22 -33.68 1.58
C PHE A 555 1.41 -33.08 2.98
N THR A 556 1.87 -33.88 3.95
CA THR A 556 2.22 -33.36 5.28
C THR A 556 3.40 -32.41 5.17
N ALA A 557 4.41 -32.72 4.36
CA ALA A 557 5.57 -31.86 4.16
C ALA A 557 5.17 -30.50 3.54
N HIS A 558 4.28 -30.50 2.54
CA HIS A 558 3.73 -29.29 1.93
C HIS A 558 2.96 -28.44 2.95
N TYR A 559 2.11 -29.06 3.77
CA TYR A 559 1.39 -28.37 4.85
C TYR A 559 2.35 -27.70 5.85
N VAL A 560 3.32 -28.44 6.38
CA VAL A 560 4.27 -27.90 7.38
C VAL A 560 5.19 -26.85 6.75
N PHE A 561 5.54 -26.99 5.47
CA PHE A 561 6.31 -25.97 4.76
C PHE A 561 5.52 -24.68 4.57
N ALA A 562 4.25 -24.77 4.12
CA ALA A 562 3.36 -23.62 4.02
C ALA A 562 3.17 -22.94 5.39
N LEU A 563 3.01 -23.73 6.46
CA LEU A 563 2.99 -23.22 7.83
C LEU A 563 4.26 -22.42 8.17
N GLY A 564 5.45 -22.96 7.84
CA GLY A 564 6.72 -22.28 8.05
C GLY A 564 6.87 -20.98 7.26
N VAL A 565 6.42 -20.95 6.00
CA VAL A 565 6.42 -19.71 5.18
C VAL A 565 5.46 -18.68 5.76
N ALA A 566 4.25 -19.10 6.17
CA ALA A 566 3.29 -18.20 6.81
C ALA A 566 3.90 -17.56 8.07
N ARG A 567 4.54 -18.34 8.94
CA ARG A 567 5.20 -17.80 10.15
C ARG A 567 6.35 -16.86 9.86
N PHE A 568 7.16 -17.15 8.83
CA PHE A 568 8.21 -16.23 8.40
C PHE A 568 7.65 -14.87 7.94
N LEU A 569 6.54 -14.89 7.19
CA LEU A 569 5.87 -13.66 6.75
C LEU A 569 5.24 -12.90 7.93
N SER A 570 4.61 -13.58 8.89
CA SER A 570 4.10 -12.98 10.12
C SER A 570 5.22 -12.32 10.95
N CYS A 571 6.35 -13.01 11.13
CA CYS A 571 7.51 -12.47 11.83
C CYS A 571 8.08 -11.24 11.10
N ALA A 572 8.20 -11.30 9.78
CA ALA A 572 8.62 -10.16 8.98
C ALA A 572 7.65 -8.97 9.07
N HIS A 573 6.34 -9.23 9.14
CA HIS A 573 5.32 -8.19 9.31
C HIS A 573 5.53 -7.45 10.63
N TRP A 574 5.63 -8.19 11.75
CA TRP A 574 5.89 -7.61 13.07
C TRP A 574 7.20 -6.82 13.15
N VAL A 575 8.30 -7.35 12.58
CA VAL A 575 9.59 -6.67 12.59
C VAL A 575 9.54 -5.38 11.78
N LEU A 576 8.96 -5.41 10.57
CA LEU A 576 8.84 -4.22 9.73
C LEU A 576 7.93 -3.17 10.39
N GLN A 577 6.80 -3.58 10.94
CA GLN A 577 5.88 -2.67 11.63
C GLN A 577 6.55 -1.96 12.82
N VAL A 578 7.41 -2.64 13.57
CA VAL A 578 8.20 -2.03 14.66
C VAL A 578 9.22 -1.02 14.12
N VAL A 579 9.92 -1.35 13.04
CA VAL A 579 10.91 -0.45 12.42
C VAL A 579 10.24 0.80 11.85
N ASP A 580 9.13 0.64 11.12
CA ASP A 580 8.43 1.74 10.45
C ASP A 580 7.68 2.66 11.41
N THR A 581 7.11 2.12 12.49
CA THR A 581 6.50 2.94 13.54
C THR A 581 7.53 3.64 14.44
N ARG A 582 8.84 3.46 14.18
CA ARG A 582 9.98 3.93 15.00
C ARG A 582 9.86 3.48 16.46
N GLY A 583 9.33 2.28 16.69
CA GLY A 583 9.11 1.72 18.02
C GLY A 583 7.85 2.20 18.73
N ARG A 584 7.02 3.09 18.14
CA ARG A 584 5.73 3.48 18.76
C ARG A 584 4.80 2.30 18.99
N LEU A 585 4.82 1.29 18.11
CA LEU A 585 4.06 0.06 18.31
C LEU A 585 4.48 -0.68 19.58
N LEU A 586 5.79 -0.71 19.89
CA LEU A 586 6.27 -1.33 21.13
C LEU A 586 5.76 -0.59 22.36
N THR A 587 5.62 0.74 22.29
CA THR A 587 5.00 1.53 23.36
C THR A 587 3.48 1.30 23.46
N ALA A 588 2.80 1.09 22.33
CA ALA A 588 1.37 0.81 22.29
C ALA A 588 0.99 -0.57 22.86
N LEU A 589 1.85 -1.58 22.66
CA LEU A 589 1.72 -2.91 23.26
C LEU A 589 1.87 -2.92 24.79
N GLY A 590 2.27 -1.79 25.38
CA GLY A 590 2.41 -1.57 26.81
C GLY A 590 3.86 -1.40 27.26
N TYR A 591 4.05 -1.28 28.57
CA TYR A 591 5.37 -1.12 29.19
C TYR A 591 5.88 -2.43 29.78
N GLY A 592 7.20 -2.56 29.88
CA GLY A 592 7.89 -3.70 30.49
C GLY A 592 8.48 -4.67 29.47
N LEU A 593 8.66 -5.94 29.86
CA LEU A 593 9.26 -6.98 29.02
C LEU A 593 8.32 -7.48 27.91
N TRP A 594 7.01 -7.23 28.02
CA TRP A 594 5.98 -7.78 27.14
C TRP A 594 6.18 -7.48 25.64
N PRO A 595 6.44 -6.24 25.19
CA PRO A 595 6.64 -5.97 23.77
C PRO A 595 7.84 -6.73 23.18
N SER A 596 8.89 -6.93 23.98
CA SER A 596 10.06 -7.71 23.55
C SER A 596 9.74 -9.21 23.47
N THR A 597 8.92 -9.74 24.37
CA THR A 597 8.54 -11.15 24.36
C THR A 597 7.60 -11.53 23.22
N VAL A 598 6.77 -10.60 22.73
CA VAL A 598 5.96 -10.81 21.51
C VAL A 598 6.85 -11.04 20.29
N LEU A 599 7.83 -10.14 20.06
CA LEU A 599 8.79 -10.32 18.96
C LEU A 599 9.63 -11.59 19.15
N LEU A 600 10.02 -11.90 20.38
CA LEU A 600 10.75 -13.13 20.67
C LEU A 600 9.92 -14.38 20.35
N ALA A 601 8.62 -14.38 20.63
CA ALA A 601 7.72 -15.49 20.32
C ALA A 601 7.64 -15.74 18.80
N GLU A 602 7.50 -14.67 18.00
CA GLU A 602 7.52 -14.73 16.52
C GLU A 602 8.84 -15.29 15.98
N ILE A 603 9.97 -14.87 16.56
CA ILE A 603 11.30 -15.36 16.20
C ILE A 603 11.45 -16.84 16.56
N VAL A 604 11.03 -17.25 17.77
CA VAL A 604 11.09 -18.64 18.24
C VAL A 604 10.29 -19.54 17.31
N GLN A 605 9.06 -19.16 16.95
CA GLN A 605 8.22 -19.94 16.06
C GLN A 605 8.84 -20.10 14.67
N THR A 606 9.38 -19.00 14.13
CA THR A 606 10.05 -19.00 12.82
C THR A 606 11.30 -19.88 12.84
N PHE A 607 12.09 -19.83 13.92
CA PHE A 607 13.31 -20.60 14.06
C PHE A 607 13.06 -22.11 14.17
N ILE A 608 12.05 -22.52 14.95
CA ILE A 608 11.65 -23.94 15.08
C ILE A 608 11.27 -24.54 13.73
N LEU A 609 10.63 -23.76 12.84
CA LEU A 609 10.24 -24.22 11.50
C LEU A 609 11.34 -24.07 10.45
N ALA A 610 12.36 -23.24 10.71
CA ALA A 610 13.42 -22.94 9.74
C ALA A 610 14.21 -24.18 9.33
N ASP A 611 14.53 -25.06 10.29
CA ASP A 611 15.31 -26.28 10.02
C ASP A 611 14.51 -27.24 9.11
N PHE A 612 13.23 -27.45 9.41
CA PHE A 612 12.33 -28.21 8.54
C PHE A 612 12.26 -27.62 7.13
N CYS A 613 12.03 -26.30 7.01
CA CYS A 613 11.95 -25.61 5.72
C CYS A 613 13.25 -25.75 4.91
N TYR A 614 14.41 -25.69 5.58
CA TYR A 614 15.71 -25.91 4.94
C TYR A 614 15.83 -27.31 4.33
N TYR A 615 15.48 -28.36 5.09
CA TYR A 615 15.53 -29.73 4.58
C TYR A 615 14.49 -30.00 3.48
N TYR A 616 13.31 -29.39 3.59
CA TYR A 616 12.27 -29.46 2.57
C TYR A 616 12.76 -28.87 1.23
N VAL A 617 13.30 -27.64 1.23
CA VAL A 617 13.85 -27.00 0.02
C VAL A 617 15.02 -27.81 -0.54
N LYS A 618 15.88 -28.33 0.34
CA LYS A 618 17.01 -29.20 -0.07
C LYS A 618 16.53 -30.48 -0.75
N SER A 619 15.46 -31.11 -0.27
CA SER A 619 14.86 -32.31 -0.89
C SER A 619 14.29 -31.99 -2.27
N LEU A 620 13.57 -30.88 -2.40
CA LEU A 620 13.00 -30.42 -3.68
C LEU A 620 14.09 -30.13 -4.73
N VAL A 621 15.12 -29.36 -4.36
CA VAL A 621 16.24 -29.05 -5.26
C VAL A 621 17.03 -30.30 -5.63
N GLY A 622 17.08 -31.29 -4.72
CA GLY A 622 17.68 -32.59 -4.97
C GLY A 622 16.83 -33.55 -5.81
N GLY A 623 15.61 -33.17 -6.21
CA GLY A 623 14.69 -34.01 -6.97
C GLY A 623 14.13 -35.21 -6.19
N GLN A 624 14.23 -35.20 -4.85
CA GLN A 624 13.70 -36.26 -4.01
C GLN A 624 12.22 -35.99 -3.70
N LEU A 625 11.34 -36.84 -4.23
CA LEU A 625 9.89 -36.78 -4.02
C LEU A 625 9.48 -37.08 -2.56
N VAL A 626 10.35 -37.75 -1.81
CA VAL A 626 10.11 -38.16 -0.42
C VAL A 626 11.12 -37.50 0.49
N LEU A 627 10.63 -36.67 1.42
CA LEU A 627 11.47 -35.99 2.40
C LEU A 627 11.91 -36.97 3.49
N ARG A 628 13.23 -37.14 3.63
CA ARG A 628 13.85 -37.90 4.74
C ARG A 628 14.56 -36.96 5.69
N LEU A 629 14.11 -36.93 6.94
CA LEU A 629 14.73 -36.11 7.98
C LEU A 629 15.91 -36.87 8.62
N PRO A 630 17.09 -36.23 8.80
CA PRO A 630 18.18 -36.80 9.57
C PRO A 630 17.78 -37.00 11.04
N SER A 631 18.37 -37.99 11.71
CA SER A 631 18.15 -38.18 13.15
C SER A 631 18.82 -37.04 13.94
N GLY A 632 18.05 -36.26 14.71
CA GLY A 632 18.57 -35.21 15.61
C GLY A 632 18.35 -33.75 15.16
N VAL A 633 17.46 -33.51 14.21
CA VAL A 633 17.13 -32.18 13.64
C VAL A 633 15.89 -31.63 14.33
N VAL A 634 16.00 -30.62 15.21
CA VAL A 634 14.89 -29.83 15.81
C VAL A 634 15.14 -28.36 15.54
#